data_AF-A0A923BFS6-F1
#
_entry.id   AF-A0A923BFS6-F1
#
_cell.length_a   1.000
_cell.length_b   1.000
_cell.length_c   1.000
_cell.angle_alpha   90.00
_cell.angle_beta   90.00
_cell.angle_gamma   90.00
#
_symmetry.space_group_name_H-M   'P 1'
#
loop_
_entity.id
_entity.type
_entity.pdbx_description
1 polymer ?
#
loop_
_entity_poly.entity_id
_entity_poly.type
_entity_poly.pdbx_seq_one_letter_code
_entity_poly.pdbx_strand_id
1 'polypeptide(L)'
;MKFTSLFVCAAIACALTTGSAGAAVRYWDIDGANPGPGFDPIDGSWDLESFNWSPNAAGDADTVAWAPGDEAVFSGGATPFDGTVTLYGGLDPAGMTVENGRVILALSGTSATTSLAIGANPIRVNQGGVLQIPTLSVITPTAGHVLTLDGGTLRNTIIGVGSGIYSSPNGAPTRIELTANGGTLDTPNGGTADDDVNGGYSIMVYGSGTSAAVVGMAPSVTSATLRKTGHGEFRALNNWTFTQLDVEEGLYRINGTGGGETGFGAATGTVRTFGGAVENTTNGSAIGTSIGLTGANASPATRSFVLGGTGDTMVVLNASWTINGPISGVGGLMLNGWARNDGGGATTSIIGGQGNLLTLGGTNTYAGPTTINFGTLVATGGNAIPNGSPVAFSTRSDWGGNNGGLTSTFNTAILRIDASETIGSLSGGNAVRGVVNINGAAVELTTGNATSSTFDGVISGTGSLRKVGSGTFTMSGANTYAGDTRVEGGVLSTSTLSLADAADVFLSTGSMFNLNFAGSDVIDSLFINGVSQAVGTWGAIGSGAANTTSLLTGTGLLQVSTSAVPANNADFNGDNTVDGADFLIWQRGFGLTGQPNKSTGDANGDGNVNGLDLDLWKTKFGGAPAAAAVGAVPEPASMAMAAVALVAGFAAARRRS
;
A
#
# COMPACT_ATOMS: atom_id res chain seq x y z
N MET A 1 -1.36 -104.25 25.71
CA MET A 1 -1.54 -103.51 26.98
C MET A 1 -0.91 -102.13 26.83
N LYS A 2 -1.63 -101.10 27.27
CA LYS A 2 -1.38 -99.67 27.07
C LYS A 2 0.01 -99.24 27.58
N PHE A 3 0.76 -98.51 26.74
CA PHE A 3 1.84 -97.64 27.18
C PHE A 3 1.30 -96.20 27.19
N THR A 4 1.24 -95.61 28.38
CA THR A 4 0.89 -94.20 28.58
C THR A 4 2.20 -93.41 28.57
N SER A 5 2.50 -92.75 27.45
CA SER A 5 3.60 -91.80 27.35
C SER A 5 3.04 -90.39 27.43
N LEU A 6 3.42 -89.68 28.48
CA LEU A 6 3.09 -88.29 28.76
C LEU A 6 3.82 -87.40 27.75
N PHE A 7 3.13 -86.91 26.72
CA PHE A 7 3.63 -85.86 25.83
C PHE A 7 3.00 -84.52 26.24
N VAL A 8 3.86 -83.60 26.67
CA VAL A 8 3.56 -82.17 26.81
C VAL A 8 3.32 -81.63 25.40
N CYS A 9 2.07 -81.29 25.09
CA CYS A 9 1.70 -80.64 23.84
C CYS A 9 1.77 -79.11 24.06
N ALA A 10 2.79 -78.49 23.47
CA ALA A 10 2.86 -77.03 23.35
C ALA A 10 1.75 -76.58 22.40
N ALA A 11 0.78 -75.82 22.91
CA ALA A 11 -0.19 -75.13 22.08
C ALA A 11 0.55 -74.06 21.27
N ILE A 12 0.67 -74.29 19.97
CA ILE A 12 0.96 -73.24 18.99
C ILE A 12 -0.27 -72.33 18.99
N ALA A 13 -0.20 -71.25 19.75
CA ALA A 13 -1.04 -70.09 19.51
C ALA A 13 -0.58 -69.50 18.17
N CYS A 14 -1.28 -69.86 17.10
CA CYS A 14 -1.26 -69.09 15.87
C CYS A 14 -1.75 -67.69 16.25
N ALA A 15 -0.82 -66.77 16.52
CA ALA A 15 -1.12 -65.36 16.58
C ALA A 15 -1.61 -64.99 15.18
N LEU A 16 -2.94 -64.99 15.02
CA LEU A 16 -3.58 -64.18 13.99
C LEU A 16 -3.09 -62.76 14.28
N THR A 17 -2.05 -62.33 13.57
CA THR A 17 -1.78 -60.91 13.42
C THR A 17 -3.01 -60.38 12.70
N THR A 18 -3.97 -59.87 13.46
CA THR A 18 -4.94 -58.91 12.95
C THR A 18 -4.07 -57.74 12.51
N GLY A 19 -3.65 -57.74 11.24
CA GLY A 19 -3.28 -56.50 10.59
C GLY A 19 -4.44 -55.56 10.85
N SER A 20 -4.17 -54.38 11.39
CA SER A 20 -5.19 -53.35 11.57
C SER A 20 -5.94 -53.23 10.24
N ALA A 21 -7.21 -53.64 10.22
CA ALA A 21 -8.07 -53.30 9.10
C ALA A 21 -7.96 -51.78 8.93
N GLY A 22 -7.72 -51.30 7.70
CA GLY A 22 -7.67 -49.87 7.44
C GLY A 22 -8.97 -49.20 7.91
N ALA A 23 -8.89 -47.93 8.29
CA ALA A 23 -10.05 -47.11 8.63
C ALA A 23 -11.16 -47.30 7.57
N ALA A 24 -12.37 -47.67 7.99
CA ALA A 24 -13.48 -47.75 7.06
C ALA A 24 -13.97 -46.33 6.73
N VAL A 25 -14.43 -46.11 5.50
CA VAL A 25 -15.03 -44.84 5.10
C VAL A 25 -16.52 -44.88 5.44
N ARG A 26 -17.01 -43.87 6.15
CA ARG A 26 -18.40 -43.74 6.60
C ARG A 26 -19.00 -42.45 6.07
N TYR A 27 -20.23 -42.52 5.59
CA TYR A 27 -20.92 -41.40 4.98
C TYR A 27 -22.03 -40.91 5.90
N TRP A 28 -22.13 -39.59 6.12
CA TRP A 28 -23.20 -39.04 6.96
C TRP A 28 -24.57 -39.32 6.37
N ASP A 29 -25.46 -39.91 7.17
CA ASP A 29 -26.80 -40.33 6.75
C ASP A 29 -27.66 -40.53 7.99
N ILE A 30 -28.81 -39.86 8.08
CA ILE A 30 -29.69 -39.90 9.25
C ILE A 30 -31.02 -40.64 9.02
N ASP A 31 -31.27 -41.16 7.81
CA ASP A 31 -32.58 -41.76 7.47
C ASP A 31 -32.51 -43.22 6.99
N GLY A 32 -31.37 -43.89 7.18
CA GLY A 32 -31.26 -45.34 7.05
C GLY A 32 -30.88 -45.74 5.63
N ALA A 33 -31.45 -46.82 5.09
CA ALA A 33 -31.13 -47.27 3.73
C ALA A 33 -31.75 -46.40 2.60
N ASN A 34 -31.90 -45.10 2.82
CA ASN A 34 -32.50 -44.16 1.87
C ASN A 34 -31.38 -43.31 1.23
N PRO A 35 -31.24 -43.34 -0.11
CA PRO A 35 -30.14 -42.64 -0.76
C PRO A 35 -30.03 -41.15 -0.39
N GLY A 36 -28.81 -40.70 -0.10
CA GLY A 36 -28.50 -39.33 0.31
C GLY A 36 -28.19 -39.22 1.80
N PRO A 37 -28.17 -37.99 2.35
CA PRO A 37 -27.77 -37.74 3.73
C PRO A 37 -28.96 -37.73 4.70
N GLY A 38 -30.19 -37.83 4.18
CA GLY A 38 -31.46 -37.74 4.91
C GLY A 38 -32.31 -36.51 4.60
N PHE A 39 -33.25 -36.20 5.50
CA PHE A 39 -34.25 -35.14 5.37
C PHE A 39 -33.72 -33.76 5.82
N ASP A 40 -34.22 -32.67 5.23
CA ASP A 40 -33.93 -31.28 5.63
C ASP A 40 -34.81 -30.84 6.83
N PRO A 41 -34.25 -30.34 7.96
CA PRO A 41 -32.82 -30.14 8.23
C PRO A 41 -32.09 -31.45 8.55
N ILE A 42 -30.91 -31.63 7.96
CA ILE A 42 -30.10 -32.85 8.06
C ILE A 42 -29.24 -32.83 9.34
N ASP A 43 -29.80 -32.28 10.41
CA ASP A 43 -29.11 -32.11 11.69
C ASP A 43 -29.02 -33.45 12.42
N GLY A 44 -27.92 -33.67 13.15
CA GLY A 44 -27.78 -34.90 13.93
C GLY A 44 -26.59 -34.91 14.88
N SER A 45 -26.50 -35.97 15.68
CA SER A 45 -25.41 -36.19 16.62
C SER A 45 -24.31 -37.04 16.00
N TRP A 46 -23.06 -36.58 16.09
CA TRP A 46 -21.89 -37.43 15.91
C TRP A 46 -21.46 -37.92 17.29
N ASP A 47 -21.91 -39.12 17.62
CA ASP A 47 -21.63 -39.83 18.87
C ASP A 47 -21.41 -41.33 18.59
N LEU A 48 -21.20 -42.13 19.64
CA LEU A 48 -20.93 -43.56 19.56
C LEU A 48 -22.20 -44.44 19.58
N GLU A 49 -23.38 -43.83 19.76
CA GLU A 49 -24.63 -44.54 20.05
C GLU A 49 -25.65 -44.41 18.89
N SER A 50 -25.64 -43.27 18.22
CA SER A 50 -26.54 -42.88 17.14
C SER A 50 -26.13 -43.53 15.83
N PHE A 51 -27.13 -44.02 15.10
CA PHE A 51 -26.95 -44.70 13.82
C PHE A 51 -27.06 -43.67 12.69
N ASN A 52 -26.05 -42.80 12.60
CA ASN A 52 -26.02 -41.66 11.67
C ASN A 52 -24.94 -41.79 10.57
N TRP A 53 -24.54 -43.02 10.24
CA TRP A 53 -23.46 -43.30 9.30
C TRP A 53 -23.78 -44.44 8.35
N SER A 54 -23.78 -44.19 7.05
CA SER A 54 -23.86 -45.23 6.02
C SER A 54 -22.49 -45.86 5.73
N PRO A 55 -22.42 -47.18 5.49
CA PRO A 55 -21.21 -47.86 5.03
C PRO A 55 -20.87 -47.61 3.55
N ASN A 56 -21.72 -46.90 2.79
CA ASN A 56 -21.51 -46.65 1.36
C ASN A 56 -21.78 -45.19 0.97
N ALA A 57 -21.21 -44.78 -0.16
CA ALA A 57 -21.30 -43.39 -0.65
C ALA A 57 -22.70 -42.97 -1.11
N ALA A 58 -23.59 -43.93 -1.39
CA ALA A 58 -24.92 -43.66 -1.89
C ALA A 58 -25.91 -43.30 -0.77
N GLY A 59 -25.63 -43.65 0.49
CA GLY A 59 -26.61 -43.58 1.58
C GLY A 59 -27.69 -44.66 1.49
N ASP A 60 -27.55 -45.67 0.62
CA ASP A 60 -28.62 -46.64 0.36
C ASP A 60 -28.50 -47.94 1.17
N ALA A 61 -27.69 -47.92 2.23
CA ALA A 61 -27.53 -49.03 3.17
C ALA A 61 -27.94 -48.61 4.58
N ASP A 62 -28.37 -49.59 5.39
CA ASP A 62 -28.72 -49.34 6.79
C ASP A 62 -27.60 -48.59 7.50
N THR A 63 -27.97 -47.51 8.17
CA THR A 63 -27.03 -46.72 8.96
C THR A 63 -26.47 -47.55 10.11
N VAL A 64 -25.27 -47.19 10.54
CA VAL A 64 -24.52 -47.83 11.60
C VAL A 64 -24.05 -46.79 12.62
N ALA A 65 -23.72 -47.25 13.82
CA ALA A 65 -23.04 -46.42 14.80
C ALA A 65 -21.62 -46.06 14.34
N TRP A 66 -21.13 -44.90 14.79
CA TRP A 66 -19.76 -44.49 14.53
C TRP A 66 -18.75 -45.43 15.18
N ALA A 67 -17.68 -45.78 14.46
CA ALA A 67 -16.55 -46.52 15.01
C ALA A 67 -15.31 -45.60 15.08
N PRO A 68 -14.70 -45.39 16.26
CA PRO A 68 -13.48 -44.60 16.37
C PRO A 68 -12.36 -45.12 15.46
N GLY A 69 -11.67 -44.19 14.78
CA GLY A 69 -10.65 -44.51 13.78
C GLY A 69 -11.17 -44.73 12.36
N ASP A 70 -12.48 -44.64 12.11
CA ASP A 70 -13.02 -44.59 10.74
C ASP A 70 -12.82 -43.19 10.11
N GLU A 71 -12.93 -43.10 8.78
CA GLU A 71 -12.94 -41.84 8.02
C GLU A 71 -14.36 -41.33 7.86
N ALA A 72 -14.60 -40.07 8.23
CA ALA A 72 -15.89 -39.43 8.08
C ALA A 72 -16.01 -38.75 6.72
N VAL A 73 -17.11 -38.98 6.01
CA VAL A 73 -17.44 -38.29 4.77
C VAL A 73 -18.82 -37.65 4.91
N PHE A 74 -18.83 -36.33 4.88
CA PHE A 74 -20.05 -35.55 4.75
C PHE A 74 -20.33 -35.37 3.27
N SER A 75 -21.28 -36.17 2.80
CA SER A 75 -21.76 -36.17 1.43
C SER A 75 -23.27 -36.27 1.48
N GLY A 76 -23.98 -35.59 0.59
CA GLY A 76 -25.38 -35.89 0.34
C GLY A 76 -25.61 -36.79 -0.87
N GLY A 77 -24.60 -37.55 -1.31
CA GLY A 77 -24.66 -38.26 -2.58
C GLY A 77 -24.88 -37.26 -3.73
N ALA A 78 -26.05 -37.31 -4.38
CA ALA A 78 -26.41 -36.34 -5.43
C ALA A 78 -26.89 -34.97 -4.90
N THR A 79 -27.18 -34.84 -3.61
CA THR A 79 -27.65 -33.60 -2.97
C THR A 79 -26.55 -32.97 -2.10
N PRO A 80 -26.55 -31.65 -1.89
CA PRO A 80 -25.68 -31.02 -0.91
C PRO A 80 -26.10 -31.30 0.54
N PHE A 81 -25.15 -31.68 1.40
CA PHE A 81 -25.38 -31.68 2.85
C PHE A 81 -25.48 -30.23 3.35
N ASP A 82 -26.55 -29.79 3.99
CA ASP A 82 -26.60 -28.49 4.68
C ASP A 82 -27.22 -28.68 6.06
N GLY A 83 -26.35 -28.80 7.08
CA GLY A 83 -26.80 -29.18 8.40
C GLY A 83 -25.78 -28.97 9.50
N THR A 84 -26.28 -29.06 10.73
CA THR A 84 -25.51 -29.00 11.97
C THR A 84 -25.27 -30.38 12.53
N VAL A 85 -24.00 -30.72 12.66
CA VAL A 85 -23.53 -31.96 13.28
C VAL A 85 -23.06 -31.64 14.68
N THR A 86 -23.78 -32.15 15.67
CA THR A 86 -23.46 -31.95 17.09
C THR A 86 -22.45 -32.99 17.53
N LEU A 87 -21.26 -32.56 17.91
CA LEU A 87 -20.14 -33.40 18.32
C LEU A 87 -20.21 -33.79 19.81
N TYR A 88 -20.01 -35.07 20.08
CA TYR A 88 -19.84 -35.64 21.42
C TYR A 88 -18.40 -36.16 21.62
N GLY A 89 -18.04 -36.58 22.84
CA GLY A 89 -16.67 -37.01 23.17
C GLY A 89 -16.32 -38.40 22.64
N GLY A 90 -15.03 -38.64 22.34
CA GLY A 90 -14.48 -39.97 22.01
C GLY A 90 -14.63 -40.41 20.55
N LEU A 91 -14.72 -39.47 19.60
CA LEU A 91 -14.96 -39.77 18.18
C LEU A 91 -13.71 -40.21 17.42
N ASP A 92 -12.57 -39.57 17.65
CA ASP A 92 -11.25 -39.86 17.06
C ASP A 92 -11.26 -40.32 15.57
N PRO A 93 -11.88 -39.58 14.63
CA PRO A 93 -11.84 -39.92 13.21
C PRO A 93 -10.42 -40.01 12.66
N ALA A 94 -10.16 -40.98 11.79
CA ALA A 94 -8.87 -41.07 11.10
C ALA A 94 -8.64 -39.89 10.15
N GLY A 95 -9.70 -39.43 9.50
CA GLY A 95 -9.75 -38.30 8.55
C GLY A 95 -11.18 -37.83 8.34
N MET A 96 -11.36 -36.73 7.59
CA MET A 96 -12.68 -36.17 7.32
C MET A 96 -12.75 -35.57 5.91
N THR A 97 -13.83 -35.82 5.17
CA THR A 97 -14.08 -35.20 3.87
C THR A 97 -15.43 -34.50 3.87
N VAL A 98 -15.46 -33.26 3.39
CA VAL A 98 -16.70 -32.54 3.04
C VAL A 98 -16.78 -32.50 1.52
N GLU A 99 -17.67 -33.30 0.94
CA GLU A 99 -17.78 -33.44 -0.52
C GLU A 99 -18.51 -32.26 -1.16
N ASN A 100 -19.65 -31.87 -0.60
CA ASN A 100 -20.43 -30.71 -1.03
C ASN A 100 -21.31 -30.17 0.12
N GLY A 101 -21.89 -28.99 -0.09
CA GLY A 101 -22.80 -28.37 0.88
C GLY A 101 -22.06 -27.85 2.12
N ARG A 102 -22.80 -27.49 3.17
CA ARG A 102 -22.27 -26.88 4.39
C ARG A 102 -22.41 -27.79 5.60
N VAL A 103 -21.27 -28.10 6.20
CA VAL A 103 -21.16 -28.84 7.47
C VAL A 103 -20.87 -27.86 8.60
N ILE A 104 -21.80 -27.75 9.55
CA ILE A 104 -21.63 -26.95 10.76
C ILE A 104 -21.30 -27.89 11.92
N LEU A 105 -20.07 -27.88 12.41
CA LEU A 105 -19.66 -28.69 13.56
C LEU A 105 -19.91 -27.94 14.88
N ALA A 106 -21.02 -28.26 15.56
CA ALA A 106 -21.39 -27.67 16.85
C ALA A 106 -21.02 -28.59 18.02
N LEU A 107 -20.70 -28.06 19.20
CA LEU A 107 -20.42 -28.88 20.39
C LEU A 107 -21.68 -29.14 21.21
N SER A 108 -21.82 -30.36 21.76
CA SER A 108 -22.80 -30.64 22.80
C SER A 108 -22.33 -30.06 24.15
N GLY A 109 -22.79 -28.86 24.53
CA GLY A 109 -22.64 -28.31 25.88
C GLY A 109 -21.80 -27.03 26.02
N THR A 110 -21.89 -26.38 27.18
CA THR A 110 -21.35 -25.04 27.47
C THR A 110 -19.89 -25.01 27.94
N SER A 111 -19.19 -26.15 28.00
CA SER A 111 -17.80 -26.20 28.48
C SER A 111 -16.81 -25.97 27.34
N ALA A 112 -15.97 -24.95 27.47
CA ALA A 112 -14.99 -24.46 26.47
C ALA A 112 -13.78 -25.40 26.20
N THR A 113 -13.90 -26.71 26.43
CA THR A 113 -12.77 -27.65 26.42
C THR A 113 -12.95 -28.89 25.54
N THR A 114 -14.08 -29.04 24.84
CA THR A 114 -14.28 -30.15 23.90
C THR A 114 -13.71 -29.80 22.52
N SER A 115 -12.77 -30.62 22.05
CA SER A 115 -12.12 -30.51 20.74
C SER A 115 -12.37 -31.78 19.92
N LEU A 116 -12.55 -31.65 18.60
CA LEU A 116 -12.53 -32.83 17.72
C LEU A 116 -11.06 -33.26 17.52
N ALA A 117 -10.66 -34.34 18.18
CA ALA A 117 -9.37 -34.97 17.89
C ALA A 117 -9.45 -35.68 16.55
N ILE A 118 -8.53 -35.39 15.62
CA ILE A 118 -8.49 -36.04 14.30
C ILE A 118 -7.14 -36.69 14.07
N GLY A 119 -7.16 -37.88 13.45
CA GLY A 119 -6.02 -38.73 13.14
C GLY A 119 -5.04 -38.12 12.14
N ALA A 120 -4.30 -38.98 11.44
CA ALA A 120 -3.24 -38.53 10.52
C ALA A 120 -3.74 -38.30 9.09
N ASN A 121 -4.93 -38.82 8.73
CA ASN A 121 -5.46 -38.68 7.38
C ASN A 121 -6.03 -37.26 7.21
N PRO A 122 -5.93 -36.66 6.01
CA PRO A 122 -6.29 -35.26 5.83
C PRO A 122 -7.76 -34.95 6.14
N ILE A 123 -8.00 -33.70 6.51
CA ILE A 123 -9.30 -33.07 6.26
C ILE A 123 -9.30 -32.64 4.80
N ARG A 124 -10.32 -33.00 4.03
CA ARG A 124 -10.54 -32.51 2.67
C ARG A 124 -11.85 -31.73 2.60
N VAL A 125 -11.80 -30.51 2.08
CA VAL A 125 -13.00 -29.74 1.74
C VAL A 125 -13.00 -29.55 0.23
N ASN A 126 -13.86 -30.31 -0.45
CA ASN A 126 -13.94 -30.32 -1.90
C ASN A 126 -14.74 -29.11 -2.42
N GLN A 127 -14.68 -28.90 -3.72
CA GLN A 127 -15.40 -27.82 -4.39
C GLN A 127 -16.90 -27.88 -4.10
N GLY A 128 -17.45 -26.76 -3.62
CA GLY A 128 -18.86 -26.67 -3.19
C GLY A 128 -19.10 -27.14 -1.75
N GLY A 129 -18.10 -27.71 -1.08
CA GLY A 129 -18.09 -28.01 0.34
C GLY A 129 -17.72 -26.80 1.19
N VAL A 130 -18.37 -26.64 2.34
CA VAL A 130 -18.11 -25.61 3.35
C VAL A 130 -17.98 -26.28 4.71
N LEU A 131 -16.82 -26.16 5.34
CA LEU A 131 -16.63 -26.54 6.74
C LEU A 131 -16.75 -25.30 7.62
N GLN A 132 -17.74 -25.28 8.50
CA GLN A 132 -18.02 -24.19 9.43
C GLN A 132 -17.92 -24.66 10.89
N ILE A 133 -17.29 -23.83 11.73
CA ILE A 133 -17.32 -24.00 13.19
C ILE A 133 -17.94 -22.74 13.81
N PRO A 134 -19.12 -22.84 14.44
CA PRO A 134 -19.87 -21.68 14.92
C PRO A 134 -19.52 -21.24 16.35
N THR A 135 -18.93 -22.11 17.16
CA THR A 135 -18.62 -21.90 18.59
C THR A 135 -17.11 -21.95 18.84
N LEU A 136 -16.62 -21.68 20.06
CA LEU A 136 -15.19 -21.74 20.45
C LEU A 136 -14.53 -23.15 20.32
N SER A 137 -15.19 -24.09 19.65
CA SER A 137 -14.68 -25.41 19.33
C SER A 137 -13.46 -25.31 18.43
N VAL A 138 -12.53 -26.25 18.60
CA VAL A 138 -11.34 -26.33 17.76
C VAL A 138 -11.11 -27.78 17.34
N ILE A 139 -10.75 -27.99 16.07
CA ILE A 139 -10.22 -29.27 15.61
C ILE A 139 -8.77 -29.37 16.10
N THR A 140 -8.46 -30.45 16.82
CA THR A 140 -7.13 -30.75 17.37
C THR A 140 -6.55 -31.96 16.63
N PRO A 141 -5.80 -31.74 15.55
CA PRO A 141 -5.24 -32.81 14.73
C PRO A 141 -3.99 -33.44 15.34
N THR A 142 -3.64 -34.63 14.87
CA THR A 142 -2.30 -35.18 15.09
C THR A 142 -1.21 -34.32 14.43
N ALA A 143 0.02 -34.44 14.94
CA ALA A 143 1.17 -33.71 14.43
C ALA A 143 1.41 -34.00 12.93
N GLY A 144 1.63 -32.94 12.13
CA GLY A 144 1.91 -33.06 10.69
C GLY A 144 0.68 -33.21 9.79
N HIS A 145 -0.53 -33.20 10.36
CA HIS A 145 -1.77 -33.27 9.59
C HIS A 145 -1.95 -32.10 8.61
N VAL A 146 -2.64 -32.38 7.51
CA VAL A 146 -2.99 -31.45 6.44
C VAL A 146 -4.48 -31.22 6.35
N LEU A 147 -4.92 -29.96 6.36
CA LEU A 147 -6.25 -29.59 5.88
C LEU A 147 -6.14 -29.19 4.41
N THR A 148 -6.74 -29.96 3.51
CA THR A 148 -6.75 -29.70 2.07
C THR A 148 -8.02 -28.97 1.69
N LEU A 149 -7.88 -27.80 1.07
CA LEU A 149 -8.94 -27.16 0.31
C LEU A 149 -8.76 -27.53 -1.17
N ASP A 150 -9.75 -28.23 -1.71
CA ASP A 150 -9.82 -28.61 -3.13
C ASP A 150 -10.95 -27.82 -3.81
N GLY A 151 -10.82 -26.49 -3.80
CA GLY A 151 -11.87 -25.56 -4.23
C GLY A 151 -12.98 -25.33 -3.18
N GLY A 152 -12.89 -25.96 -2.01
CA GLY A 152 -13.84 -25.80 -0.90
C GLY A 152 -13.58 -24.59 0.01
N THR A 153 -14.49 -24.37 0.95
CA THR A 153 -14.50 -23.20 1.84
C THR A 153 -14.31 -23.59 3.31
N LEU A 154 -13.42 -22.88 4.00
CA LEU A 154 -13.31 -22.90 5.45
C LEU A 154 -13.94 -21.62 6.02
N ARG A 155 -15.02 -21.74 6.80
CA ARG A 155 -15.84 -20.61 7.26
C ARG A 155 -15.78 -20.43 8.78
N ASN A 156 -15.32 -19.26 9.23
CA ASN A 156 -15.26 -18.88 10.65
C ASN A 156 -16.29 -17.80 10.99
N THR A 157 -17.30 -18.16 11.78
CA THR A 157 -18.32 -17.21 12.27
C THR A 157 -18.08 -16.78 13.73
N ILE A 158 -17.00 -17.22 14.37
CA ILE A 158 -16.73 -16.86 15.77
C ILE A 158 -16.19 -15.43 15.82
N ILE A 159 -16.70 -14.60 16.72
CA ILE A 159 -16.24 -13.22 16.94
C ILE A 159 -15.17 -13.21 18.04
N GLY A 160 -14.08 -12.47 17.85
CA GLY A 160 -13.01 -12.29 18.85
C GLY A 160 -11.62 -12.74 18.41
N VAL A 161 -10.60 -12.39 19.20
CA VAL A 161 -9.20 -12.77 18.95
C VAL A 161 -8.92 -14.20 19.42
N GLY A 162 -8.22 -14.99 18.60
CA GLY A 162 -7.80 -16.36 18.97
C GLY A 162 -8.78 -17.46 18.59
N SER A 163 -9.83 -17.13 17.83
CA SER A 163 -10.84 -18.08 17.36
C SER A 163 -10.33 -18.87 16.15
N GLY A 164 -9.53 -19.90 16.41
CA GLY A 164 -9.06 -20.85 15.39
C GLY A 164 -10.07 -21.96 15.17
N ILE A 165 -10.43 -22.24 13.91
CA ILE A 165 -11.17 -23.46 13.53
C ILE A 165 -10.31 -24.71 13.78
N TYR A 166 -8.99 -24.53 13.74
CA TYR A 166 -8.03 -25.61 13.60
C TYR A 166 -6.73 -25.20 14.32
N SER A 167 -6.39 -25.86 15.41
CA SER A 167 -5.20 -25.55 16.22
C SER A 167 -4.27 -26.76 16.31
N SER A 168 -2.96 -26.55 16.15
CA SER A 168 -1.98 -27.62 16.33
C SER A 168 -1.81 -27.95 17.83
N PRO A 169 -1.57 -29.22 18.20
CA PRO A 169 -0.93 -29.54 19.48
C PRO A 169 0.40 -28.80 19.60
N ASN A 170 0.73 -28.34 20.82
CA ASN A 170 1.93 -27.53 21.09
C ASN A 170 3.18 -28.07 20.37
N GLY A 171 3.70 -27.30 19.40
CA GLY A 171 5.01 -27.54 18.77
C GLY A 171 5.02 -28.32 17.44
N ALA A 172 3.89 -28.80 16.92
CA ALA A 172 3.86 -29.53 15.65
C ALA A 172 3.27 -28.68 14.49
N PRO A 173 3.91 -28.60 13.32
CA PRO A 173 3.36 -27.88 12.18
C PRO A 173 2.13 -28.61 11.63
N THR A 174 1.02 -27.90 11.56
CA THR A 174 -0.09 -28.24 10.67
C THR A 174 -0.14 -27.21 9.55
N ARG A 175 -0.66 -27.58 8.38
CA ARG A 175 -0.81 -26.64 7.24
C ARG A 175 -2.17 -26.78 6.56
N ILE A 176 -2.65 -25.67 5.99
CA ILE A 176 -3.68 -25.67 4.97
C ILE A 176 -3.00 -25.88 3.62
N GLU A 177 -3.42 -26.89 2.86
CA GLU A 177 -2.98 -27.12 1.48
C GLU A 177 -4.06 -26.74 0.48
N LEU A 178 -3.65 -26.04 -0.56
CA LEU A 178 -4.47 -25.69 -1.72
C LEU A 178 -4.13 -26.63 -2.86
N THR A 179 -5.13 -27.25 -3.46
CA THR A 179 -4.96 -27.96 -4.74
C THR A 179 -4.89 -26.95 -5.90
N ALA A 180 -4.85 -27.46 -7.14
CA ALA A 180 -5.01 -26.62 -8.33
C ALA A 180 -6.38 -25.90 -8.39
N ASN A 181 -7.40 -26.41 -7.69
CA ASN A 181 -8.72 -25.78 -7.60
C ASN A 181 -8.74 -24.61 -6.59
N GLY A 182 -7.66 -24.42 -5.82
CA GLY A 182 -7.54 -23.36 -4.83
C GLY A 182 -8.37 -23.63 -3.57
N GLY A 183 -8.75 -22.58 -2.86
CA GLY A 183 -9.60 -22.67 -1.68
C GLY A 183 -10.10 -21.31 -1.21
N THR A 184 -11.15 -21.31 -0.40
CA THR A 184 -11.76 -20.10 0.16
C THR A 184 -11.65 -20.08 1.68
N LEU A 185 -11.26 -18.95 2.23
CA LEU A 185 -11.33 -18.64 3.66
C LEU A 185 -12.39 -17.56 3.86
N ASP A 186 -13.43 -17.90 4.60
CA ASP A 186 -14.61 -17.04 4.79
C ASP A 186 -14.73 -16.60 6.24
N THR A 187 -14.69 -15.30 6.49
CA THR A 187 -14.86 -14.70 7.83
C THR A 187 -16.00 -13.68 7.78
N PRO A 188 -17.27 -14.12 7.73
CA PRO A 188 -18.40 -13.25 7.39
C PRO A 188 -18.74 -12.18 8.45
N ASN A 189 -18.40 -12.39 9.74
CA ASN A 189 -18.79 -11.45 10.79
C ASN A 189 -17.78 -10.30 10.93
N GLY A 190 -18.29 -9.07 11.04
CA GLY A 190 -17.49 -7.84 11.11
C GLY A 190 -18.25 -6.56 10.76
N GLY A 191 -19.56 -6.51 11.03
CA GLY A 191 -20.37 -5.35 10.66
C GLY A 191 -21.86 -5.53 10.92
N THR A 192 -22.31 -5.11 12.10
CA THR A 192 -23.67 -4.58 12.27
C THR A 192 -23.60 -3.30 13.09
N ALA A 193 -23.57 -2.15 12.41
CA ALA A 193 -23.97 -0.79 12.83
C ALA A 193 -23.65 -0.22 14.23
N ASP A 194 -22.98 -0.91 15.14
CA ASP A 194 -22.68 -0.46 16.51
C ASP A 194 -21.41 -1.16 17.05
N ASP A 195 -20.33 -1.14 16.27
CA ASP A 195 -19.07 -1.79 16.64
C ASP A 195 -18.13 -0.80 17.35
N ASP A 196 -18.43 -0.58 18.62
CA ASP A 196 -17.62 0.13 19.60
C ASP A 196 -16.33 -0.66 19.89
N VAL A 197 -15.34 -0.54 19.00
CA VAL A 197 -13.87 -0.65 19.14
C VAL A 197 -13.23 -1.86 19.87
N ASN A 198 -13.99 -2.72 20.54
CA ASN A 198 -13.52 -3.88 21.30
C ASN A 198 -14.42 -5.13 21.07
N GLY A 199 -15.39 -5.06 20.14
CA GLY A 199 -16.52 -6.00 20.06
C GLY A 199 -16.63 -6.99 18.89
N GLY A 200 -16.29 -6.66 17.62
CA GLY A 200 -16.88 -7.41 16.49
C GLY A 200 -16.02 -7.69 15.27
N TYR A 201 -15.04 -8.60 15.33
CA TYR A 201 -14.48 -9.20 14.10
C TYR A 201 -14.32 -10.71 14.25
N SER A 202 -14.67 -11.46 13.20
CA SER A 202 -14.18 -12.84 13.07
C SER A 202 -12.72 -12.83 12.70
N ILE A 203 -11.86 -13.39 13.57
CA ILE A 203 -10.42 -13.50 13.32
C ILE A 203 -10.08 -14.98 13.23
N MET A 204 -9.68 -15.43 12.04
CA MET A 204 -9.12 -16.76 11.85
C MET A 204 -7.60 -16.66 12.02
N VAL A 205 -7.06 -17.21 13.11
CA VAL A 205 -5.61 -17.29 13.38
C VAL A 205 -5.12 -18.72 13.12
N TYR A 206 -4.03 -18.88 12.37
CA TYR A 206 -3.47 -20.21 12.09
C TYR A 206 -1.96 -20.29 12.29
N GLY A 207 -1.51 -21.35 12.99
CA GLY A 207 -0.12 -21.77 13.13
C GLY A 207 0.48 -21.51 14.51
N SER A 208 1.55 -22.23 14.84
CA SER A 208 2.47 -21.89 15.95
C SER A 208 3.58 -20.98 15.44
N GLY A 209 4.15 -20.11 16.28
CA GLY A 209 5.26 -19.21 15.91
C GLY A 209 6.58 -19.89 15.53
N THR A 210 6.60 -21.22 15.35
CA THR A 210 7.79 -22.05 15.09
C THR A 210 7.66 -22.93 13.83
N SER A 211 6.65 -22.75 12.98
CA SER A 211 6.36 -23.62 11.82
C SER A 211 6.75 -22.99 10.47
N ALA A 212 7.15 -23.77 9.46
CA ALA A 212 7.75 -23.23 8.23
C ALA A 212 6.77 -22.63 7.19
N ALA A 213 5.52 -23.10 7.11
CA ALA A 213 4.47 -22.55 6.25
C ALA A 213 3.07 -22.94 6.75
N VAL A 214 2.12 -22.00 6.70
CA VAL A 214 0.78 -22.15 7.29
C VAL A 214 -0.32 -22.39 6.24
N VAL A 215 -0.21 -21.73 5.08
CA VAL A 215 -1.06 -21.98 3.90
C VAL A 215 -0.16 -22.16 2.70
N GLY A 216 -0.25 -23.31 2.04
CA GLY A 216 0.62 -23.65 0.92
C GLY A 216 -0.08 -24.43 -0.17
N MET A 217 0.62 -24.63 -1.28
CA MET A 217 0.15 -25.44 -2.39
C MET A 217 0.51 -26.90 -2.11
N ALA A 218 -0.40 -27.81 -2.47
CA ALA A 218 -0.11 -29.24 -2.42
C ALA A 218 1.10 -29.59 -3.31
N PRO A 219 1.83 -30.69 -3.02
CA PRO A 219 2.98 -31.10 -3.82
C PRO A 219 2.60 -31.25 -5.31
N SER A 220 3.46 -30.79 -6.20
CA SER A 220 3.26 -30.81 -7.67
C SER A 220 2.23 -29.83 -8.22
N VAL A 221 1.51 -29.08 -7.37
CA VAL A 221 0.68 -27.98 -7.85
C VAL A 221 1.59 -26.82 -8.25
N THR A 222 1.38 -26.26 -9.45
CA THR A 222 2.18 -25.15 -10.00
C THR A 222 1.47 -23.80 -9.92
N SER A 223 0.15 -23.79 -9.73
CA SER A 223 -0.65 -22.59 -9.47
C SER A 223 -1.85 -22.88 -8.58
N ALA A 224 -2.14 -22.00 -7.64
CA ALA A 224 -3.34 -22.03 -6.81
C ALA A 224 -3.77 -20.61 -6.44
N THR A 225 -5.09 -20.43 -6.31
CA THR A 225 -5.70 -19.17 -5.84
C THR A 225 -6.28 -19.38 -4.45
N LEU A 226 -5.88 -18.55 -3.50
CA LEU A 226 -6.57 -18.41 -2.23
C LEU A 226 -7.59 -17.28 -2.34
N ARG A 227 -8.85 -17.55 -2.01
CA ARG A 227 -9.91 -16.53 -1.91
C ARG A 227 -10.17 -16.19 -0.45
N LYS A 228 -10.34 -14.90 -0.14
CA LYS A 228 -10.73 -14.38 1.17
C LYS A 228 -12.03 -13.59 1.03
N THR A 229 -13.06 -14.03 1.75
CA THR A 229 -14.39 -13.43 1.75
C THR A 229 -14.82 -13.02 3.16
N GLY A 230 -15.87 -12.21 3.26
CA GLY A 230 -16.44 -11.72 4.52
C GLY A 230 -15.63 -10.60 5.19
N HIS A 231 -16.31 -9.77 5.99
CA HIS A 231 -15.73 -8.55 6.59
C HIS A 231 -14.65 -8.77 7.64
N GLY A 232 -14.57 -9.97 8.23
CA GLY A 232 -13.57 -10.33 9.23
C GLY A 232 -12.13 -10.40 8.70
N GLU A 233 -11.21 -10.76 9.60
CA GLU A 233 -9.77 -10.78 9.36
C GLU A 233 -9.22 -12.21 9.30
N PHE A 234 -8.39 -12.51 8.29
CA PHE A 234 -7.58 -13.72 8.28
C PHE A 234 -6.12 -13.42 8.69
N ARG A 235 -5.59 -14.17 9.67
CA ARG A 235 -4.21 -14.08 10.19
C ARG A 235 -3.52 -15.44 10.11
N ALA A 236 -2.39 -15.52 9.42
CA ALA A 236 -1.56 -16.73 9.39
C ALA A 236 -0.19 -16.43 9.97
N LEU A 237 0.39 -17.29 10.82
CA LEU A 237 1.60 -16.93 11.59
C LEU A 237 2.94 -17.11 10.86
N ASN A 238 2.99 -17.80 9.71
CA ASN A 238 4.22 -18.07 8.95
C ASN A 238 3.98 -18.01 7.43
N ASN A 239 5.05 -18.17 6.63
CA ASN A 239 5.09 -18.03 5.17
C ASN A 239 3.96 -18.72 4.38
N TRP A 240 3.64 -18.11 3.23
CA TRP A 240 2.55 -18.52 2.33
C TRP A 240 3.14 -18.96 1.00
N THR A 241 2.62 -20.02 0.39
CA THR A 241 3.06 -20.47 -0.94
C THR A 241 1.85 -20.68 -1.85
N PHE A 242 1.49 -19.66 -2.63
CA PHE A 242 0.51 -19.74 -3.73
C PHE A 242 0.80 -18.69 -4.81
N THR A 243 0.11 -18.79 -5.95
CA THR A 243 0.32 -17.90 -7.09
C THR A 243 -0.66 -16.72 -7.14
N GLN A 244 -1.84 -16.81 -6.53
CA GLN A 244 -2.80 -15.71 -6.51
C GLN A 244 -3.52 -15.60 -5.16
N LEU A 245 -3.69 -14.36 -4.68
CA LEU A 245 -4.60 -14.02 -3.59
C LEU A 245 -5.76 -13.20 -4.15
N ASP A 246 -6.97 -13.59 -3.83
CA ASP A 246 -8.19 -12.87 -4.20
C ASP A 246 -8.91 -12.44 -2.93
N VAL A 247 -8.97 -11.14 -2.66
CA VAL A 247 -9.61 -10.57 -1.48
C VAL A 247 -10.88 -9.86 -1.93
N GLU A 248 -12.01 -10.51 -1.71
CA GLU A 248 -13.31 -9.94 -2.02
C GLU A 248 -13.69 -8.94 -0.93
N GLU A 249 -13.55 -9.33 0.35
CA GLU A 249 -13.93 -8.53 1.51
C GLU A 249 -13.02 -8.74 2.73
N GLY A 250 -13.05 -7.75 3.62
CA GLY A 250 -12.39 -7.78 4.92
C GLY A 250 -10.87 -7.61 4.86
N LEU A 251 -10.22 -7.98 5.95
CA LEU A 251 -8.78 -7.83 6.11
C LEU A 251 -8.06 -9.18 5.97
N TYR A 252 -6.82 -9.12 5.51
CA TYR A 252 -5.88 -10.23 5.65
C TYR A 252 -4.58 -9.69 6.25
N ARG A 253 -3.96 -10.51 7.11
CA ARG A 253 -2.63 -10.26 7.66
C ARG A 253 -1.80 -11.52 7.52
N ILE A 254 -0.56 -11.28 7.14
CA ILE A 254 0.46 -12.31 7.05
C ILE A 254 1.36 -12.08 8.28
N ASN A 255 1.47 -13.08 9.15
CA ASN A 255 2.10 -13.15 10.48
C ASN A 255 1.46 -12.36 11.65
N GLY A 256 1.51 -12.96 12.85
CA GLY A 256 1.16 -12.37 14.17
C GLY A 256 1.75 -13.27 15.29
N THR A 257 1.99 -12.88 16.54
CA THR A 257 1.76 -11.70 17.36
C THR A 257 3.09 -10.95 17.59
N GLY A 258 3.11 -9.61 17.52
CA GLY A 258 4.33 -8.83 17.79
C GLY A 258 5.06 -8.21 16.59
N GLY A 259 4.45 -8.22 15.40
CA GLY A 259 4.87 -7.38 14.27
C GLY A 259 5.86 -8.05 13.31
N GLY A 260 5.35 -8.47 12.14
CA GLY A 260 6.17 -8.67 10.95
C GLY A 260 5.51 -9.49 9.85
N GLU A 261 4.83 -8.87 8.88
CA GLU A 261 4.49 -9.53 7.60
C GLU A 261 5.79 -9.91 6.86
N THR A 262 6.00 -11.20 6.58
CA THR A 262 7.21 -11.69 5.88
C THR A 262 6.97 -12.27 4.49
N GLY A 263 5.78 -12.13 3.89
CA GLY A 263 5.66 -12.52 2.49
C GLY A 263 4.27 -12.47 1.88
N PHE A 264 4.14 -11.71 0.81
CA PHE A 264 3.15 -11.97 -0.22
C PHE A 264 3.64 -13.20 -1.01
N GLY A 265 3.08 -14.41 -0.79
CA GLY A 265 3.18 -15.66 -1.60
C GLY A 265 4.40 -15.87 -2.55
N ALA A 266 4.21 -16.52 -3.72
CA ALA A 266 5.26 -16.63 -4.74
C ALA A 266 5.54 -15.29 -5.46
N ALA A 267 6.82 -14.90 -5.63
CA ALA A 267 7.25 -13.57 -6.08
C ALA A 267 6.52 -13.00 -7.33
N THR A 268 6.08 -13.83 -8.27
CA THR A 268 5.45 -13.42 -9.54
C THR A 268 3.93 -13.55 -9.56
N GLY A 269 3.27 -13.62 -8.40
CA GLY A 269 1.82 -13.79 -8.31
C GLY A 269 1.00 -12.51 -8.36
N THR A 270 -0.32 -12.65 -8.57
CA THR A 270 -1.28 -11.53 -8.63
C THR A 270 -2.09 -11.42 -7.34
N VAL A 271 -2.36 -10.19 -6.89
CA VAL A 271 -3.34 -9.91 -5.82
C VAL A 271 -4.55 -9.20 -6.44
N ARG A 272 -5.77 -9.69 -6.18
CA ARG A 272 -7.02 -9.02 -6.58
C ARG A 272 -7.76 -8.49 -5.35
N THR A 273 -8.32 -7.29 -5.43
CA THR A 273 -9.06 -6.63 -4.34
C THR A 273 -10.40 -6.08 -4.84
N PHE A 274 -11.54 -6.31 -4.18
CA PHE A 274 -12.87 -5.93 -4.69
C PHE A 274 -13.69 -4.92 -3.86
N GLY A 275 -13.11 -4.17 -2.90
CA GLY A 275 -13.82 -3.28 -1.97
C GLY A 275 -14.38 -1.93 -2.53
N GLY A 276 -15.45 -1.40 -1.91
CA GLY A 276 -16.24 -0.22 -2.34
C GLY A 276 -15.98 1.12 -1.60
N ALA A 277 -16.39 2.23 -2.22
CA ALA A 277 -16.14 3.63 -1.83
C ALA A 277 -17.04 4.08 -0.67
N VAL A 278 -16.59 3.89 0.57
CA VAL A 278 -17.04 4.70 1.71
C VAL A 278 -15.78 5.09 2.47
N GLU A 279 -15.70 6.35 2.92
CA GLU A 279 -14.63 6.83 3.82
C GLU A 279 -14.31 5.72 4.81
N ASN A 280 -13.08 5.23 4.74
CA ASN A 280 -12.65 4.05 5.47
C ASN A 280 -12.74 4.28 6.98
N THR A 281 -13.89 3.93 7.56
CA THR A 281 -14.01 3.72 8.99
C THR A 281 -13.87 2.27 9.38
N THR A 282 -13.98 1.24 8.49
CA THR A 282 -13.49 -0.13 8.80
C THR A 282 -13.58 -1.28 7.76
N ASN A 283 -14.34 -1.27 6.65
CA ASN A 283 -14.67 -2.54 5.96
C ASN A 283 -14.31 -2.66 4.45
N GLY A 284 -13.05 -2.43 4.07
CA GLY A 284 -12.54 -2.68 2.70
C GLY A 284 -11.21 -3.44 2.66
N SER A 285 -10.93 -4.10 1.53
CA SER A 285 -9.66 -4.80 1.26
C SER A 285 -8.47 -3.84 1.35
N ALA A 286 -7.79 -3.82 2.49
CA ALA A 286 -6.60 -2.99 2.69
C ALA A 286 -5.31 -3.78 2.45
N ILE A 287 -4.35 -3.17 1.78
CA ILE A 287 -3.01 -3.72 1.55
C ILE A 287 -2.06 -3.05 2.56
N GLY A 288 -1.41 -3.83 3.43
CA GLY A 288 -0.33 -3.32 4.33
C GLY A 288 -0.75 -2.84 5.73
N THR A 289 -1.76 -3.46 6.36
CA THR A 289 -2.28 -2.96 7.66
C THR A 289 -1.47 -3.32 8.92
N SER A 290 -0.38 -4.09 8.84
CA SER A 290 0.34 -4.51 10.06
C SER A 290 1.55 -3.64 10.40
N ILE A 291 1.93 -3.59 11.68
CA ILE A 291 3.01 -2.77 12.24
C ILE A 291 4.44 -3.28 12.00
N GLY A 292 4.65 -4.47 11.41
CA GLY A 292 5.99 -5.09 11.34
C GLY A 292 6.69 -5.29 9.98
N LEU A 293 6.18 -4.77 8.87
CA LEU A 293 6.79 -4.79 7.53
C LEU A 293 8.10 -3.97 7.42
N THR A 294 8.84 -3.80 8.51
CA THR A 294 9.96 -2.88 8.69
C THR A 294 11.22 -3.19 7.85
N GLY A 295 11.20 -4.23 7.01
CA GLY A 295 12.34 -4.66 6.18
C GLY A 295 12.06 -4.60 4.68
N ALA A 296 13.04 -4.12 3.89
CA ALA A 296 12.99 -4.05 2.43
C ALA A 296 12.64 -5.39 1.73
N ASN A 297 12.88 -6.52 2.39
CA ASN A 297 12.56 -7.87 1.89
C ASN A 297 11.06 -8.21 1.90
N ALA A 298 10.21 -7.40 2.54
CA ALA A 298 8.75 -7.60 2.55
C ALA A 298 8.05 -6.86 1.37
N SER A 299 8.79 -6.08 0.59
CA SER A 299 8.26 -5.31 -0.53
C SER A 299 7.66 -6.23 -1.60
N PRO A 300 6.41 -6.02 -2.08
CA PRO A 300 5.79 -6.80 -3.15
C PRO A 300 6.35 -6.43 -4.54
N ALA A 301 7.66 -6.16 -4.63
CA ALA A 301 8.32 -5.51 -5.76
C ALA A 301 8.05 -6.17 -7.12
N THR A 302 7.84 -7.48 -7.18
CA THR A 302 7.62 -8.20 -8.45
C THR A 302 6.16 -8.57 -8.72
N ARG A 303 5.21 -8.07 -7.93
CA ARG A 303 3.80 -8.49 -7.99
C ARG A 303 2.90 -7.52 -8.73
N SER A 304 1.90 -8.09 -9.39
CA SER A 304 0.81 -7.36 -10.00
C SER A 304 -0.39 -7.25 -9.05
N PHE A 305 -1.10 -6.14 -9.11
CA PHE A 305 -2.33 -5.90 -8.37
C PHE A 305 -3.49 -5.62 -9.33
N VAL A 306 -4.69 -6.11 -9.00
CA VAL A 306 -5.92 -5.81 -9.72
C VAL A 306 -6.96 -5.24 -8.75
N LEU A 307 -7.29 -3.97 -8.94
CA LEU A 307 -8.25 -3.21 -8.14
C LEU A 307 -9.63 -3.32 -8.80
N GLY A 308 -10.50 -4.14 -8.23
CA GLY A 308 -11.78 -4.57 -8.81
C GLY A 308 -13.03 -3.82 -8.32
N GLY A 309 -12.97 -3.10 -7.20
CA GLY A 309 -14.14 -2.38 -6.66
C GLY A 309 -14.13 -0.88 -6.97
N THR A 310 -15.31 -0.27 -7.12
CA THR A 310 -15.49 1.18 -7.12
C THR A 310 -15.36 1.69 -5.68
N GLY A 311 -14.12 1.80 -5.22
CA GLY A 311 -13.74 2.08 -3.85
C GLY A 311 -12.24 2.18 -3.71
N ASP A 312 -11.79 3.19 -3.00
CA ASP A 312 -10.37 3.47 -2.78
C ASP A 312 -9.67 2.26 -2.15
N THR A 313 -8.75 1.61 -2.87
CA THR A 313 -7.93 0.54 -2.28
C THR A 313 -6.90 1.19 -1.38
N MET A 314 -7.01 0.96 -0.08
CA MET A 314 -6.13 1.56 0.91
C MET A 314 -4.80 0.81 1.00
N VAL A 315 -3.70 1.53 0.80
CA VAL A 315 -2.36 1.12 1.20
C VAL A 315 -1.99 1.85 2.49
N VAL A 316 -1.61 1.09 3.51
CA VAL A 316 -1.10 1.61 4.79
C VAL A 316 0.39 1.29 4.87
N LEU A 317 1.23 2.27 5.22
CA LEU A 317 2.70 2.11 5.19
C LEU A 317 3.34 2.22 6.56
N ASN A 318 3.85 1.11 7.07
CA ASN A 318 4.75 1.05 8.22
C ASN A 318 6.22 0.87 7.81
N ALA A 319 6.48 0.74 6.51
CA ALA A 319 7.81 0.74 5.92
C ALA A 319 7.76 1.22 4.47
N SER A 320 8.93 1.45 3.87
CA SER A 320 9.04 1.74 2.45
C SER A 320 8.78 0.50 1.61
N TRP A 321 7.85 0.62 0.67
CA TRP A 321 7.46 -0.37 -0.31
C TRP A 321 7.80 0.11 -1.72
N THR A 322 8.18 -0.83 -2.56
CA THR A 322 8.29 -0.66 -4.00
C THR A 322 7.39 -1.70 -4.67
N ILE A 323 6.55 -1.26 -5.61
CA ILE A 323 5.71 -2.10 -6.46
C ILE A 323 6.17 -1.90 -7.90
N ASN A 324 6.92 -2.86 -8.46
CA ASN A 324 7.35 -2.82 -9.87
C ASN A 324 6.42 -3.60 -10.81
N GLY A 325 5.56 -4.48 -10.29
CA GLY A 325 4.52 -5.10 -11.11
C GLY A 325 3.34 -4.16 -11.35
N PRO A 326 2.57 -4.36 -12.43
CA PRO A 326 1.46 -3.48 -12.80
C PRO A 326 0.31 -3.54 -11.79
N ILE A 327 -0.23 -2.38 -11.45
CA ILE A 327 -1.51 -2.17 -10.77
C ILE A 327 -2.55 -1.85 -11.85
N SER A 328 -3.64 -2.60 -11.89
CA SER A 328 -4.66 -2.55 -12.95
C SER A 328 -6.08 -2.63 -12.36
N GLY A 329 -7.12 -2.56 -13.20
CA GLY A 329 -8.51 -2.75 -12.79
C GLY A 329 -9.33 -1.45 -12.77
N VAL A 330 -10.57 -1.53 -12.30
CA VAL A 330 -11.53 -0.42 -12.32
C VAL A 330 -11.44 0.49 -11.08
N GLY A 331 -10.79 0.04 -10.02
CA GLY A 331 -10.69 0.76 -8.75
C GLY A 331 -9.61 1.84 -8.70
N GLY A 332 -9.55 2.56 -7.57
CA GLY A 332 -8.55 3.60 -7.28
C GLY A 332 -7.53 3.17 -6.24
N LEU A 333 -6.40 3.88 -6.19
CA LEU A 333 -5.35 3.71 -5.20
C LEU A 333 -5.47 4.81 -4.13
N MET A 334 -5.45 4.44 -2.85
CA MET A 334 -5.42 5.41 -1.75
C MET A 334 -4.27 5.11 -0.81
N LEU A 335 -3.37 6.06 -0.64
CA LEU A 335 -2.34 6.02 0.38
C LEU A 335 -2.88 6.67 1.66
N ASN A 336 -2.92 5.90 2.75
CA ASN A 336 -3.43 6.38 4.04
C ASN A 336 -2.44 6.08 5.18
N GLY A 337 -2.48 6.91 6.22
CA GLY A 337 -1.73 6.71 7.46
C GLY A 337 -2.65 6.09 8.50
N TRP A 338 -2.15 5.13 9.29
CA TRP A 338 -2.95 4.54 10.37
C TRP A 338 -2.94 5.45 11.61
N ALA A 339 -4.12 5.91 12.03
CA ALA A 339 -4.37 6.27 13.43
C ALA A 339 -5.16 5.11 14.06
N ARG A 340 -4.63 4.48 15.12
CA ARG A 340 -5.36 3.44 15.85
C ARG A 340 -6.62 4.05 16.44
N ASN A 341 -7.77 3.46 16.13
CA ASN A 341 -9.01 3.75 16.86
C ASN A 341 -9.17 2.90 18.12
N ASP A 342 -8.28 1.94 18.42
CA ASP A 342 -8.46 0.94 19.49
C ASP A 342 -8.44 1.45 20.95
N GLY A 343 -8.49 2.77 21.18
CA GLY A 343 -8.55 3.37 22.53
C GLY A 343 -7.34 3.07 23.43
N GLY A 344 -6.35 2.33 22.95
CA GLY A 344 -5.14 1.95 23.66
C GLY A 344 -4.07 3.02 23.47
N GLY A 345 -3.94 3.92 24.44
CA GLY A 345 -3.00 5.04 24.46
C GLY A 345 -1.51 4.66 24.37
N ALA A 346 -1.05 4.23 23.19
CA ALA A 346 0.35 4.18 22.82
C ALA A 346 0.60 5.14 21.64
N THR A 347 1.14 6.30 21.97
CA THR A 347 1.36 7.49 21.14
C THR A 347 2.56 7.42 20.20
N THR A 348 3.12 6.24 19.90
CA THR A 348 4.49 6.16 19.37
C THR A 348 4.68 5.52 18.00
N SER A 349 3.64 5.21 17.22
CA SER A 349 3.89 4.73 15.85
C SER A 349 2.74 5.08 14.93
N ILE A 350 2.73 6.33 14.46
CA ILE A 350 1.98 6.71 13.27
C ILE A 350 2.62 5.93 12.11
N ILE A 351 1.93 4.90 11.67
CA ILE A 351 2.24 4.14 10.46
C ILE A 351 2.00 5.13 9.31
N GLY A 352 3.07 5.80 8.86
CA GLY A 352 3.01 6.90 7.89
C GLY A 352 4.00 8.06 8.10
N GLY A 353 5.03 7.90 8.95
CA GLY A 353 6.10 8.89 9.02
C GLY A 353 6.73 9.15 7.63
N GLN A 354 7.13 10.39 7.36
CA GLN A 354 7.64 10.85 6.04
C GLN A 354 8.76 9.98 5.43
N GLY A 355 9.47 9.19 6.25
CA GLY A 355 10.52 8.28 5.79
C GLY A 355 10.03 7.03 5.06
N ASN A 356 8.77 6.65 5.21
CA ASN A 356 8.20 5.48 4.53
C ASN A 356 7.62 5.88 3.18
N LEU A 357 8.08 5.21 2.12
CA LEU A 357 7.74 5.52 0.74
C LEU A 357 6.89 4.40 0.14
N LEU A 358 5.79 4.71 -0.54
CA LEU A 358 5.23 3.81 -1.55
C LEU A 358 5.82 4.21 -2.90
N THR A 359 6.66 3.37 -3.49
CA THR A 359 7.26 3.60 -4.81
C THR A 359 6.53 2.78 -5.85
N LEU A 360 5.94 3.46 -6.84
CA LEU A 360 5.32 2.84 -8.00
C LEU A 360 6.36 2.80 -9.13
N GLY A 361 6.90 1.61 -9.38
CA GLY A 361 7.91 1.34 -10.41
C GLY A 361 7.36 0.66 -11.67
N GLY A 362 6.13 0.15 -11.61
CA GLY A 362 5.46 -0.50 -12.73
C GLY A 362 4.65 0.46 -13.60
N THR A 363 4.34 0.04 -14.83
CA THR A 363 3.36 0.72 -15.70
C THR A 363 1.95 0.35 -15.26
N ASN A 364 1.21 1.31 -14.72
CA ASN A 364 -0.10 1.08 -14.09
C ASN A 364 -1.27 1.48 -15.01
N THR A 365 -2.41 0.80 -14.86
CA THR A 365 -3.62 0.99 -15.69
C THR A 365 -4.93 0.94 -14.89
N TYR A 366 -4.89 1.19 -13.58
CA TYR A 366 -6.11 1.30 -12.78
C TYR A 366 -6.92 2.55 -13.17
N ALA A 367 -8.25 2.44 -13.21
CA ALA A 367 -9.11 3.51 -13.74
C ALA A 367 -9.50 4.57 -12.70
N GLY A 368 -9.53 4.21 -11.43
CA GLY A 368 -9.94 5.11 -10.35
C GLY A 368 -8.89 6.16 -9.97
N PRO A 369 -9.24 7.05 -9.02
CA PRO A 369 -8.34 8.11 -8.56
C PRO A 369 -7.15 7.55 -7.78
N THR A 370 -6.10 8.35 -7.69
CA THR A 370 -4.98 8.17 -6.76
C THR A 370 -5.14 9.19 -5.63
N THR A 371 -5.52 8.74 -4.45
CA THR A 371 -5.74 9.58 -3.27
C THR A 371 -4.56 9.49 -2.31
N ILE A 372 -3.97 10.61 -1.92
CA ILE A 372 -2.87 10.67 -0.95
C ILE A 372 -3.37 11.40 0.30
N ASN A 373 -3.70 10.65 1.33
CA ASN A 373 -4.13 11.21 2.60
C ASN A 373 -2.95 11.49 3.53
N PHE A 374 -1.96 10.60 3.55
CA PHE A 374 -0.75 10.71 4.37
C PHE A 374 0.43 9.96 3.74
N GLY A 375 1.65 10.30 4.14
CA GLY A 375 2.87 9.60 3.70
C GLY A 375 3.33 10.04 2.31
N THR A 376 4.33 9.33 1.76
CA THR A 376 4.96 9.68 0.49
C THR A 376 4.67 8.63 -0.57
N LEU A 377 3.99 9.03 -1.65
CA LEU A 377 3.90 8.28 -2.90
C LEU A 377 5.03 8.74 -3.83
N VAL A 378 5.77 7.80 -4.41
CA VAL A 378 6.87 8.06 -5.34
C VAL A 378 6.49 7.49 -6.70
N ALA A 379 6.37 8.37 -7.70
CA ALA A 379 6.17 7.99 -9.09
C ALA A 379 7.51 8.01 -9.82
N THR A 380 7.88 6.89 -10.45
CA THR A 380 9.15 6.77 -11.18
C THR A 380 8.98 6.86 -12.70
N GLY A 381 7.91 7.52 -13.17
CA GLY A 381 7.62 7.84 -14.57
C GLY A 381 6.96 6.71 -15.39
N GLY A 382 6.60 7.02 -16.64
CA GLY A 382 6.15 6.01 -17.62
C GLY A 382 4.79 5.36 -17.33
N ASN A 383 3.86 6.13 -16.75
CA ASN A 383 2.57 5.69 -16.18
C ASN A 383 2.73 5.00 -14.81
N ALA A 384 3.65 5.45 -13.95
CA ALA A 384 3.66 4.99 -12.56
C ALA A 384 2.38 5.42 -11.85
N ILE A 385 1.79 6.55 -12.24
CA ILE A 385 0.37 6.83 -12.06
C ILE A 385 -0.28 6.78 -13.44
N PRO A 386 -1.44 6.13 -13.64
CA PRO A 386 -2.09 6.11 -14.95
C PRO A 386 -2.40 7.53 -15.44
N ASN A 387 -2.08 7.84 -16.71
CA ASN A 387 -2.19 9.21 -17.25
C ASN A 387 -3.59 9.84 -17.16
N GLY A 388 -4.64 9.02 -17.12
CA GLY A 388 -6.01 9.50 -16.93
C GLY A 388 -6.46 9.60 -15.47
N SER A 389 -5.68 9.08 -14.53
CA SER A 389 -6.04 9.01 -13.11
C SER A 389 -5.96 10.40 -12.47
N PRO A 390 -7.05 10.89 -11.86
CA PRO A 390 -7.00 12.06 -10.99
C PRO A 390 -6.12 11.77 -9.77
N VAL A 391 -5.22 12.68 -9.41
CA VAL A 391 -4.52 12.66 -8.13
C VAL A 391 -5.18 13.65 -7.18
N ALA A 392 -5.63 13.16 -6.03
CA ALA A 392 -6.30 13.94 -4.99
C ALA A 392 -5.54 13.87 -3.68
N PHE A 393 -5.37 15.01 -3.03
CA PHE A 393 -4.82 15.10 -1.67
C PHE A 393 -5.96 15.36 -0.69
N SER A 394 -5.94 14.71 0.47
CA SER A 394 -6.95 14.99 1.50
C SER A 394 -6.90 16.45 1.95
N THR A 395 -8.07 17.07 2.05
CA THR A 395 -8.25 18.38 2.69
C THR A 395 -8.56 18.26 4.18
N ARG A 396 -8.82 17.03 4.66
CA ARG A 396 -9.23 16.75 6.04
C ARG A 396 -8.05 17.03 6.98
N SER A 397 -8.14 18.12 7.76
CA SER A 397 -7.02 18.55 8.61
C SER A 397 -6.66 17.50 9.65
N ASP A 398 -7.67 16.81 10.18
CA ASP A 398 -7.55 15.79 11.21
C ASP A 398 -8.74 14.84 11.03
N TRP A 399 -8.49 13.53 11.05
CA TRP A 399 -9.58 12.57 11.18
C TRP A 399 -10.28 12.84 12.53
N GLY A 400 -11.50 13.38 12.46
CA GLY A 400 -12.21 13.94 13.61
C GLY A 400 -12.30 13.00 14.82
N GLY A 401 -11.96 13.56 15.99
CA GLY A 401 -12.27 13.00 17.31
C GLY A 401 -11.17 12.11 17.91
N ASN A 402 -10.45 12.64 18.90
CA ASN A 402 -9.65 11.94 19.92
C ASN A 402 -8.12 11.88 19.80
N ASN A 403 -7.47 12.50 18.81
CA ASN A 403 -6.02 12.71 18.90
C ASN A 403 -5.69 14.07 19.53
N GLY A 404 -5.69 14.09 20.87
CA GLY A 404 -5.26 15.24 21.65
C GLY A 404 -3.85 15.71 21.26
N GLY A 405 -3.75 16.87 20.62
CA GLY A 405 -2.53 17.71 20.64
C GLY A 405 -1.31 17.19 19.88
N LEU A 406 -1.47 16.48 18.75
CA LEU A 406 -0.33 16.18 17.87
C LEU A 406 0.10 17.43 17.09
N THR A 407 1.32 17.87 17.33
CA THR A 407 1.96 19.03 16.67
C THR A 407 2.17 18.79 15.17
N SER A 408 1.90 19.81 14.39
CA SER A 408 1.61 19.86 12.94
C SER A 408 2.70 19.43 11.93
N THR A 409 3.82 18.83 12.34
CA THR A 409 4.97 18.59 11.44
C THR A 409 5.01 17.18 10.82
N PHE A 410 4.23 16.22 11.33
CA PHE A 410 4.34 14.79 10.95
C PHE A 410 3.24 14.27 10.00
N ASN A 411 2.30 15.13 9.59
CA ASN A 411 1.10 14.75 8.82
C ASN A 411 1.08 15.34 7.41
N THR A 412 2.12 15.08 6.62
CA THR A 412 2.20 15.53 5.22
C THR A 412 1.87 14.39 4.26
N ALA A 413 0.96 14.65 3.33
CA ALA A 413 0.75 13.87 2.12
C ALA A 413 1.72 14.39 1.05
N ILE A 414 2.58 13.52 0.53
CA ILE A 414 3.63 13.88 -0.43
C ILE A 414 3.47 13.03 -1.69
N LEU A 415 3.40 13.68 -2.85
CA LEU A 415 3.70 13.05 -4.14
C LEU A 415 5.10 13.47 -4.56
N ARG A 416 6.00 12.50 -4.73
CA ARG A 416 7.35 12.73 -5.25
C ARG A 416 7.45 12.16 -6.67
N ILE A 417 7.83 13.01 -7.62
CA ILE A 417 8.00 12.66 -9.04
C ILE A 417 9.50 12.53 -9.30
N ASP A 418 9.99 11.30 -9.44
CA ASP A 418 11.42 11.02 -9.67
C ASP A 418 11.78 10.88 -11.16
N ALA A 419 10.78 10.69 -12.02
CA ALA A 419 10.90 10.77 -13.47
C ALA A 419 9.59 11.31 -14.04
N SER A 420 9.65 11.89 -15.25
CA SER A 420 8.51 12.63 -15.81
C SER A 420 7.24 11.80 -15.82
N GLU A 421 6.17 12.41 -15.33
CA GLU A 421 4.89 11.75 -15.07
C GLU A 421 3.74 12.56 -15.66
N THR A 422 2.73 11.87 -16.19
CA THR A 422 1.48 12.48 -16.63
C THR A 422 0.35 11.97 -15.76
N ILE A 423 -0.49 12.89 -15.26
CA ILE A 423 -1.67 12.57 -14.46
C ILE A 423 -2.90 13.27 -15.02
N GLY A 424 -4.08 12.74 -14.72
CA GLY A 424 -5.32 13.28 -15.27
C GLY A 424 -5.62 14.68 -14.72
N SER A 425 -5.45 14.87 -13.42
CA SER A 425 -5.63 16.17 -12.75
C SER A 425 -4.97 16.12 -11.37
N LEU A 426 -4.72 17.29 -10.77
CA LEU A 426 -4.19 17.42 -9.42
C LEU A 426 -5.16 18.26 -8.57
N SER A 427 -5.57 17.77 -7.40
CA SER A 427 -6.57 18.47 -6.58
C SER A 427 -6.41 18.28 -5.07
N GLY A 428 -7.07 19.15 -4.31
CA GLY A 428 -7.18 19.07 -2.85
C GLY A 428 -5.93 19.56 -2.12
N GLY A 429 -5.67 18.96 -0.95
CA GLY A 429 -4.56 19.33 -0.09
C GLY A 429 -4.79 20.58 0.74
N ASN A 430 -3.71 21.11 1.31
CA ASN A 430 -3.63 22.34 2.10
C ASN A 430 -2.16 22.79 2.05
N ALA A 431 -1.92 24.10 2.05
CA ALA A 431 -0.59 24.73 2.02
C ALA A 431 0.42 24.15 3.04
N VAL A 432 -0.04 23.56 4.15
CA VAL A 432 0.83 22.96 5.18
C VAL A 432 1.08 21.46 4.98
N ARG A 433 0.21 20.74 4.25
CA ARG A 433 0.14 19.26 4.31
C ARG A 433 0.11 18.55 2.97
N GLY A 434 -0.27 19.20 1.88
CA GLY A 434 -0.19 18.63 0.53
C GLY A 434 1.07 19.12 -0.16
N VAL A 435 2.02 18.23 -0.45
CA VAL A 435 3.25 18.57 -1.17
C VAL A 435 3.37 17.73 -2.44
N VAL A 436 3.64 18.39 -3.55
CA VAL A 436 4.17 17.75 -4.75
C VAL A 436 5.65 18.15 -4.88
N ASN A 437 6.55 17.20 -5.00
CA ASN A 437 7.97 17.43 -5.23
C ASN A 437 8.38 16.88 -6.61
N ILE A 438 8.72 17.77 -7.54
CA ILE A 438 9.21 17.44 -8.88
C ILE A 438 10.74 17.32 -8.81
N ASN A 439 11.21 16.10 -8.57
CA ASN A 439 12.57 15.81 -8.10
C ASN A 439 13.55 15.61 -9.27
N GLY A 440 14.07 16.72 -9.80
CA GLY A 440 15.14 16.73 -10.81
C GLY A 440 14.88 17.76 -11.91
N ALA A 441 15.92 18.48 -12.35
CA ALA A 441 15.76 19.57 -13.32
C ALA A 441 15.25 19.11 -14.70
N ALA A 442 15.50 17.84 -15.07
CA ALA A 442 14.99 17.24 -16.31
C ALA A 442 13.63 16.53 -16.14
N VAL A 443 13.04 16.59 -14.93
CA VAL A 443 11.77 15.93 -14.61
C VAL A 443 10.63 16.92 -14.82
N GLU A 444 9.54 16.45 -15.40
CA GLU A 444 8.36 17.25 -15.67
C GLU A 444 7.10 16.55 -15.14
N LEU A 445 6.26 17.30 -14.43
CA LEU A 445 4.90 16.87 -14.09
C LEU A 445 3.93 17.44 -15.11
N THR A 446 3.21 16.57 -15.82
CA THR A 446 2.10 16.96 -16.69
C THR A 446 0.77 16.70 -15.99
N THR A 447 -0.10 17.71 -15.93
CA THR A 447 -1.41 17.61 -15.31
C THR A 447 -2.49 18.34 -16.11
N GLY A 448 -3.72 17.86 -16.02
CA GLY A 448 -4.91 18.55 -16.52
C GLY A 448 -5.71 17.75 -17.53
N ASN A 449 -7.03 17.92 -17.47
CA ASN A 449 -8.00 17.29 -18.35
C ASN A 449 -9.12 18.30 -18.67
N ALA A 450 -10.30 17.83 -19.08
CA ALA A 450 -11.44 18.72 -19.38
C ALA A 450 -12.12 19.30 -18.12
N THR A 451 -11.87 18.71 -16.95
CA THR A 451 -12.44 19.10 -15.66
C THR A 451 -11.51 20.07 -14.94
N SER A 452 -12.09 21.14 -14.37
CA SER A 452 -11.32 22.07 -13.55
C SER A 452 -10.97 21.46 -12.19
N SER A 453 -9.78 21.77 -11.69
CA SER A 453 -9.26 21.28 -10.42
C SER A 453 -8.51 22.40 -9.67
N THR A 454 -8.52 22.33 -8.35
CA THR A 454 -7.79 23.24 -7.47
C THR A 454 -6.89 22.42 -6.56
N PHE A 455 -5.61 22.75 -6.54
CA PHE A 455 -4.64 22.22 -5.59
C PHE A 455 -4.21 23.32 -4.63
N ASP A 456 -4.53 23.11 -3.36
CA ASP A 456 -4.27 24.07 -2.28
C ASP A 456 -2.93 23.82 -1.58
N GLY A 457 -2.24 22.74 -1.94
CA GLY A 457 -0.90 22.41 -1.46
C GLY A 457 0.22 23.18 -2.16
N VAL A 458 1.46 22.77 -1.89
CA VAL A 458 2.68 23.35 -2.47
C VAL A 458 3.26 22.41 -3.52
N ILE A 459 3.49 22.92 -4.74
CA ILE A 459 4.36 22.27 -5.73
C ILE A 459 5.78 22.80 -5.54
N SER A 460 6.76 21.91 -5.47
CA SER A 460 8.16 22.19 -5.12
C SER A 460 9.11 21.33 -5.95
N GLY A 461 10.42 21.56 -5.81
CA GLY A 461 11.47 20.77 -6.49
C GLY A 461 12.14 21.54 -7.61
N THR A 462 13.05 20.91 -8.36
CA THR A 462 13.80 21.59 -9.42
C THR A 462 13.19 21.40 -10.81
N GLY A 463 12.19 20.53 -10.95
CA GLY A 463 11.60 20.19 -12.25
C GLY A 463 10.49 21.14 -12.71
N SER A 464 9.96 20.86 -13.89
CA SER A 464 9.01 21.69 -14.64
C SER A 464 7.55 21.24 -14.47
N LEU A 465 6.63 22.18 -14.70
CA LEU A 465 5.18 21.93 -14.70
C LEU A 465 4.60 22.14 -16.11
N ARG A 466 3.86 21.15 -16.62
CA ARG A 466 3.10 21.27 -17.87
C ARG A 466 1.60 21.09 -17.62
N LYS A 467 0.82 22.12 -17.96
CA LYS A 467 -0.65 22.13 -17.92
C LYS A 467 -1.22 21.82 -19.30
N VAL A 468 -2.03 20.76 -19.37
CA VAL A 468 -2.76 20.34 -20.58
C VAL A 468 -4.27 20.25 -20.33
N GLY A 469 -5.06 19.96 -21.37
CA GLY A 469 -6.52 19.81 -21.27
C GLY A 469 -7.27 21.14 -21.12
N SER A 470 -8.56 21.14 -21.44
CA SER A 470 -9.38 22.37 -21.52
C SER A 470 -9.83 22.94 -20.17
N GLY A 471 -9.74 22.19 -19.08
CA GLY A 471 -10.14 22.62 -17.75
C GLY A 471 -9.19 23.68 -17.14
N THR A 472 -9.64 24.31 -16.07
CA THR A 472 -8.82 25.21 -15.26
C THR A 472 -8.06 24.42 -14.18
N PHE A 473 -6.74 24.56 -14.11
CA PHE A 473 -5.96 24.10 -12.96
C PHE A 473 -5.56 25.31 -12.12
N THR A 474 -6.03 25.35 -10.87
CA THR A 474 -5.75 26.42 -9.92
C THR A 474 -4.72 25.96 -8.89
N MET A 475 -3.62 26.69 -8.79
CA MET A 475 -2.62 26.55 -7.74
C MET A 475 -2.84 27.64 -6.69
N SER A 476 -3.31 27.26 -5.51
CA SER A 476 -3.62 28.21 -4.43
C SER A 476 -2.48 28.37 -3.42
N GLY A 477 -1.63 27.35 -3.27
CA GLY A 477 -0.49 27.39 -2.35
C GLY A 477 0.67 28.24 -2.87
N ALA A 478 1.67 28.45 -2.00
CA ALA A 478 2.93 29.11 -2.36
C ALA A 478 3.88 28.09 -3.02
N ASN A 479 3.81 27.98 -4.34
CA ASN A 479 4.65 27.03 -5.09
C ASN A 479 6.11 27.52 -5.15
N THR A 480 7.03 26.57 -5.22
CA THR A 480 8.49 26.77 -5.12
C THR A 480 9.27 25.87 -6.09
N TYR A 481 8.61 25.33 -7.11
CA TYR A 481 9.32 24.55 -8.13
C TYR A 481 10.17 25.50 -9.00
N ALA A 482 11.37 25.07 -9.36
CA ALA A 482 12.36 25.93 -10.02
C ALA A 482 12.39 25.81 -11.55
N GLY A 483 11.74 24.79 -12.12
CA GLY A 483 11.74 24.56 -13.57
C GLY A 483 10.62 25.31 -14.30
N ASP A 484 10.69 25.26 -15.63
CA ASP A 484 9.76 25.94 -16.53
C ASP A 484 8.27 25.64 -16.29
N THR A 485 7.42 26.59 -16.68
CA THR A 485 5.97 26.43 -16.71
C THR A 485 5.47 26.44 -18.15
N ARG A 486 4.79 25.35 -18.56
CA ARG A 486 4.19 25.22 -19.89
C ARG A 486 2.67 25.16 -19.77
N VAL A 487 1.94 26.01 -20.49
CA VAL A 487 0.48 25.99 -20.59
C VAL A 487 0.09 25.72 -22.04
N GLU A 488 -0.36 24.50 -22.30
CA GLU A 488 -0.66 24.02 -23.65
C GLU A 488 -2.16 23.94 -23.94
N GLY A 489 -3.01 24.07 -22.93
CA GLY A 489 -4.46 24.15 -23.09
C GLY A 489 -5.20 24.54 -21.82
N GLY A 490 -6.42 25.06 -22.00
CA GLY A 490 -7.29 25.48 -20.90
C GLY A 490 -6.68 26.64 -20.12
N VAL A 491 -6.89 26.65 -18.79
CA VAL A 491 -6.39 27.72 -17.92
C VAL A 491 -5.45 27.15 -16.88
N LEU A 492 -4.27 27.75 -16.73
CA LEU A 492 -3.50 27.67 -15.49
C LEU A 492 -3.83 28.92 -14.67
N SER A 493 -4.17 28.78 -13.40
CA SER A 493 -4.45 29.90 -12.50
C SER A 493 -3.52 29.84 -11.30
N THR A 494 -2.72 30.87 -11.07
CA THR A 494 -1.87 30.97 -9.88
C THR A 494 -2.39 32.06 -8.95
N SER A 495 -2.50 31.76 -7.66
CA SER A 495 -3.03 32.69 -6.66
C SER A 495 -1.94 33.38 -5.83
N THR A 496 -0.67 33.04 -6.07
CA THR A 496 0.49 33.55 -5.33
C THR A 496 1.67 33.81 -6.27
N LEU A 497 2.57 34.72 -5.89
CA LEU A 497 3.88 34.88 -6.52
C LEU A 497 4.68 33.60 -6.25
N SER A 498 4.94 32.81 -7.29
CA SER A 498 5.37 31.42 -7.11
C SER A 498 6.13 30.82 -8.29
N LEU A 499 6.42 31.61 -9.32
CA LEU A 499 7.34 31.21 -10.38
C LEU A 499 8.77 31.49 -9.94
N ALA A 500 9.71 30.65 -10.36
CA ALA A 500 11.11 30.92 -10.10
C ALA A 500 11.66 31.95 -11.08
N ASP A 501 12.48 32.87 -10.58
CA ASP A 501 13.08 33.95 -11.37
C ASP A 501 13.82 33.43 -12.61
N ALA A 502 14.43 32.25 -12.52
CA ALA A 502 15.19 31.60 -13.60
C ALA A 502 14.35 30.66 -14.49
N ALA A 503 13.04 30.57 -14.26
CA ALA A 503 12.16 29.70 -15.03
C ALA A 503 11.59 30.41 -16.26
N ASP A 504 11.42 29.65 -17.35
CA ASP A 504 10.71 30.12 -18.52
C ASP A 504 9.21 29.83 -18.44
N VAL A 505 8.40 30.67 -19.09
CA VAL A 505 6.96 30.47 -19.26
C VAL A 505 6.62 30.29 -20.74
N PHE A 506 5.93 29.20 -21.07
CA PHE A 506 5.48 28.90 -22.44
C PHE A 506 3.96 28.87 -22.51
N LEU A 507 3.36 29.72 -23.35
CA LEU A 507 1.93 29.77 -23.60
C LEU A 507 1.63 29.35 -25.05
N SER A 508 0.77 28.35 -25.22
CA SER A 508 0.32 27.88 -26.54
C SER A 508 -1.03 28.45 -26.94
N THR A 509 -1.40 28.29 -28.21
CA THR A 509 -2.70 28.71 -28.73
C THR A 509 -3.82 27.95 -28.01
N GLY A 510 -4.84 28.66 -27.53
CA GLY A 510 -5.95 28.05 -26.77
C GLY A 510 -5.66 27.85 -25.28
N SER A 511 -4.49 28.30 -24.80
CA SER A 511 -4.19 28.40 -23.37
C SER A 511 -4.52 29.78 -22.80
N MET A 512 -4.71 29.86 -21.49
CA MET A 512 -4.68 31.10 -20.73
C MET A 512 -3.89 30.88 -19.44
N PHE A 513 -3.11 31.89 -19.04
CA PHE A 513 -2.48 31.95 -17.74
C PHE A 513 -3.12 33.10 -16.93
N ASN A 514 -3.90 32.70 -15.92
CA ASN A 514 -4.57 33.61 -15.01
C ASN A 514 -3.66 33.94 -13.82
N LEU A 515 -3.15 35.16 -13.80
CA LEU A 515 -2.31 35.72 -12.74
C LEU A 515 -3.22 36.29 -11.64
N ASN A 516 -3.81 35.39 -10.85
CA ASN A 516 -4.78 35.73 -9.81
C ASN A 516 -4.11 36.16 -8.49
N PHE A 517 -3.13 37.04 -8.59
CA PHE A 517 -2.45 37.67 -7.46
C PHE A 517 -2.29 39.18 -7.71
N ALA A 518 -1.85 39.92 -6.69
CA ALA A 518 -1.51 41.34 -6.83
C ALA A 518 0.02 41.50 -6.92
N GLY A 519 0.49 42.46 -7.73
CA GLY A 519 1.91 42.73 -7.92
C GLY A 519 2.49 42.04 -9.16
N SER A 520 3.81 41.92 -9.21
CA SER A 520 4.56 41.32 -10.32
C SER A 520 5.40 40.15 -9.82
N ASP A 521 5.38 39.05 -10.58
CA ASP A 521 6.30 37.91 -10.40
C ASP A 521 7.44 38.00 -11.41
N VAL A 522 8.61 37.43 -11.13
CA VAL A 522 9.79 37.48 -12.03
C VAL A 522 9.97 36.14 -12.74
N ILE A 523 10.28 36.18 -14.04
CA ILE A 523 10.61 35.01 -14.87
C ILE A 523 11.74 35.35 -15.84
N ASP A 524 12.44 34.34 -16.34
CA ASP A 524 13.56 34.50 -17.27
C ASP A 524 13.05 34.93 -18.66
N SER A 525 12.33 34.04 -19.33
CA SER A 525 11.74 34.32 -20.65
C SER A 525 10.25 33.96 -20.71
N LEU A 526 9.52 34.71 -21.55
CA LEU A 526 8.15 34.39 -21.94
C LEU A 526 8.12 33.98 -23.42
N PHE A 527 7.54 32.81 -23.70
CA PHE A 527 7.30 32.33 -25.05
C PHE A 527 5.80 32.26 -25.33
N ILE A 528 5.37 32.82 -26.46
CA ILE A 528 3.99 32.70 -26.94
C ILE A 528 4.03 32.00 -28.29
N ASN A 529 3.37 30.84 -28.39
CA ASN A 529 3.35 30.00 -29.58
C ASN A 529 4.76 29.68 -30.11
N GLY A 530 5.70 29.42 -29.19
CA GLY A 530 7.10 29.14 -29.50
C GLY A 530 7.94 30.38 -29.87
N VAL A 531 7.36 31.57 -29.87
CA VAL A 531 8.08 32.83 -30.15
C VAL A 531 8.47 33.51 -28.84
N SER A 532 9.76 33.77 -28.65
CA SER A 532 10.27 34.55 -27.51
C SER A 532 9.69 35.96 -27.54
N GLN A 533 9.21 36.41 -26.38
CA GLN A 533 8.65 37.74 -26.20
C GLN A 533 9.70 38.71 -25.65
N ALA A 534 9.45 40.01 -25.82
CA ALA A 534 10.36 41.05 -25.35
C ALA A 534 10.43 41.10 -23.82
N VAL A 535 11.61 41.45 -23.29
CA VAL A 535 11.83 41.80 -21.88
C VAL A 535 10.91 42.96 -21.46
N GLY A 536 10.45 42.93 -20.21
CA GLY A 536 9.62 43.97 -19.60
C GLY A 536 8.40 43.41 -18.88
N THR A 537 7.53 44.30 -18.44
CA THR A 537 6.32 43.92 -17.69
C THR A 537 5.21 43.50 -18.66
N TRP A 538 4.73 42.28 -18.50
CA TRP A 538 3.64 41.65 -19.24
C TRP A 538 2.40 41.48 -18.36
N GLY A 539 1.22 41.70 -18.93
CA GLY A 539 -0.04 41.48 -18.22
C GLY A 539 -1.23 41.30 -19.16
N ALA A 540 -2.42 41.17 -18.56
CA ALA A 540 -3.67 41.10 -19.29
C ALA A 540 -3.94 42.41 -20.07
N ILE A 541 -4.77 42.34 -21.11
CA ILE A 541 -5.27 43.54 -21.80
C ILE A 541 -6.01 44.42 -20.78
N GLY A 542 -5.58 45.68 -20.65
CA GLY A 542 -6.14 46.63 -19.67
C GLY A 542 -5.48 46.61 -18.28
N SER A 543 -4.44 45.79 -18.07
CA SER A 543 -3.67 45.73 -16.80
C SER A 543 -2.78 46.95 -16.54
N GLY A 544 -2.50 47.77 -17.56
CA GLY A 544 -1.53 48.85 -17.48
C GLY A 544 -0.06 48.42 -17.67
N ALA A 545 0.19 47.13 -17.94
CA ALA A 545 1.51 46.63 -18.31
C ALA A 545 1.99 47.22 -19.64
N ALA A 546 3.32 47.35 -19.79
CA ALA A 546 3.93 47.85 -21.02
C ALA A 546 3.66 46.91 -22.22
N ASN A 547 3.66 45.59 -21.95
CA ASN A 547 3.31 44.57 -22.92
C ASN A 547 2.04 43.84 -22.47
N THR A 548 1.14 43.54 -23.40
CA THR A 548 -0.10 42.83 -23.07
C THR A 548 -0.43 41.74 -24.08
N THR A 549 -1.16 40.73 -23.62
CA THR A 549 -1.67 39.64 -24.47
C THR A 549 -3.00 39.14 -23.91
N SER A 550 -3.85 38.59 -24.78
CA SER A 550 -5.11 37.94 -24.37
C SER A 550 -4.89 36.58 -23.70
N LEU A 551 -3.68 36.01 -23.80
CA LEU A 551 -3.33 34.75 -23.13
C LEU A 551 -2.99 34.96 -21.64
N LEU A 552 -2.80 36.20 -21.19
CA LEU A 552 -2.67 36.55 -19.78
C LEU A 552 -3.99 37.15 -19.29
N THR A 553 -4.44 36.70 -18.11
CA THR A 553 -5.63 37.22 -17.43
C THR A 553 -5.33 37.46 -15.94
N GLY A 554 -6.29 38.01 -15.20
CA GLY A 554 -6.11 38.33 -13.78
C GLY A 554 -5.52 39.72 -13.52
N THR A 555 -5.19 39.99 -12.25
CA THR A 555 -4.70 41.29 -11.77
C THR A 555 -3.17 41.35 -11.66
N GLY A 556 -2.50 40.20 -11.67
CA GLY A 556 -1.06 40.07 -11.53
C GLY A 556 -0.32 40.38 -12.82
N LEU A 557 0.98 40.62 -12.69
CA LEU A 557 1.89 40.93 -13.79
C LEU A 557 3.07 39.93 -13.80
N LEU A 558 3.65 39.73 -14.98
CA LEU A 558 4.93 39.03 -15.15
C LEU A 558 6.00 40.06 -15.50
N GLN A 559 7.07 40.08 -14.73
CA GLN A 559 8.28 40.79 -15.08
C GLN A 559 9.19 39.80 -15.81
N VAL A 560 9.20 39.90 -17.13
CA VAL A 560 10.18 39.19 -17.95
C VAL A 560 11.47 39.96 -17.82
N SER A 561 12.40 39.41 -17.05
CA SER A 561 13.76 39.91 -16.94
C SER A 561 14.65 38.70 -17.05
N THR A 562 15.54 38.69 -18.04
CA THR A 562 16.47 37.59 -18.20
C THR A 562 17.26 37.38 -16.90
N SER A 563 16.89 36.37 -16.12
CA SER A 563 17.51 36.00 -14.84
C SER A 563 18.75 35.16 -15.10
N ALA A 564 19.62 35.71 -15.93
CA ALA A 564 21.04 35.79 -15.66
C ALA A 564 21.57 36.88 -16.58
N VAL A 565 21.58 38.13 -16.10
CA VAL A 565 22.87 38.81 -16.17
C VAL A 565 23.75 37.94 -15.29
N PRO A 566 24.73 37.19 -15.81
CA PRO A 566 25.81 36.77 -14.94
C PRO A 566 26.24 37.96 -14.12
N ALA A 567 26.55 37.81 -12.83
CA ALA A 567 27.29 38.84 -12.10
C ALA A 567 28.29 39.45 -13.07
N ASN A 568 28.16 40.73 -13.44
CA ASN A 568 28.92 41.37 -14.53
C ASN A 568 30.39 40.96 -14.42
N ASN A 569 30.79 39.93 -15.16
CA ASN A 569 32.05 39.23 -14.94
C ASN A 569 32.61 38.86 -16.29
N ALA A 570 33.71 39.51 -16.60
CA ALA A 570 34.45 39.33 -17.83
C ALA A 570 35.46 38.17 -17.74
N ASP A 571 35.25 37.23 -16.82
CA ASP A 571 35.90 35.91 -16.79
C ASP A 571 35.10 34.98 -17.72
N PHE A 572 35.54 34.91 -18.98
CA PHE A 572 34.86 34.18 -20.02
C PHE A 572 35.33 32.73 -20.13
N ASN A 573 36.50 32.42 -19.57
CA ASN A 573 37.07 31.07 -19.60
C ASN A 573 36.75 30.23 -18.35
N GLY A 574 36.23 30.85 -17.28
CA GLY A 574 35.79 30.22 -16.04
C GLY A 574 36.91 29.90 -15.05
N ASP A 575 38.08 30.53 -15.17
CA ASP A 575 39.25 30.30 -14.30
C ASP A 575 39.26 31.15 -13.02
N ASN A 576 38.23 31.98 -12.82
CA ASN A 576 38.04 32.92 -11.71
C ASN A 576 39.02 34.10 -11.71
N THR A 577 39.69 34.38 -12.83
CA THR A 577 40.49 35.58 -13.04
C THR A 577 39.96 36.34 -14.27
N VAL A 578 40.19 37.65 -14.31
CA VAL A 578 39.90 38.46 -15.51
C VAL A 578 41.21 38.95 -16.08
N ASP A 579 41.68 38.27 -17.12
CA ASP A 579 43.02 38.46 -17.66
C ASP A 579 43.06 38.55 -19.20
N GLY A 580 44.24 38.38 -19.80
CA GLY A 580 44.42 38.45 -21.24
C GLY A 580 43.74 37.30 -22.01
N ALA A 581 43.54 36.14 -21.38
CA ALA A 581 42.84 35.01 -21.98
C ALA A 581 41.35 35.33 -22.20
N ASP A 582 40.76 36.08 -21.28
CA ASP A 582 39.39 36.57 -21.40
C ASP A 582 39.24 37.62 -22.50
N PHE A 583 40.19 38.55 -22.58
CA PHE A 583 40.20 39.54 -23.66
C PHE A 583 40.18 38.88 -25.04
N LEU A 584 40.91 37.77 -25.20
CA LEU A 584 40.95 37.00 -26.44
C LEU A 584 39.62 36.27 -26.73
N ILE A 585 38.82 35.96 -25.71
CA ILE A 585 37.48 35.40 -25.90
C ILE A 585 36.52 36.50 -26.36
N TRP A 586 36.51 37.66 -25.70
CA TRP A 586 35.74 38.82 -26.16
C TRP A 586 36.12 39.25 -27.58
N GLN A 587 37.41 39.35 -27.89
CA GLN A 587 37.89 39.76 -29.20
C GLN A 587 37.42 38.81 -30.31
N ARG A 588 37.36 37.49 -30.02
CA ARG A 588 36.85 36.49 -30.97
C ARG A 588 35.33 36.54 -31.14
N GLY A 589 34.61 36.98 -30.11
CA GLY A 589 33.16 37.13 -30.14
C GLY A 589 32.68 38.46 -30.71
N PHE A 590 33.53 39.49 -30.78
CA PHE A 590 33.11 40.84 -31.14
C PHE A 590 32.29 40.90 -32.43
N GLY A 591 31.04 41.36 -32.31
CA GLY A 591 30.06 41.45 -33.39
C GLY A 591 29.06 40.29 -33.49
N LEU A 592 29.14 39.27 -32.62
CA LEU A 592 28.11 38.23 -32.50
C LEU A 592 26.81 38.83 -31.93
N THR A 593 25.66 38.41 -32.49
CA THR A 593 24.32 38.81 -32.06
C THR A 593 23.38 37.59 -32.06
N GLY A 594 22.34 37.63 -31.22
CA GLY A 594 21.24 36.65 -31.27
C GLY A 594 21.55 35.29 -30.65
N GLN A 595 21.92 35.29 -29.36
CA GLN A 595 22.26 34.16 -28.46
C GLN A 595 23.77 33.86 -28.21
N PRO A 596 24.71 34.83 -28.14
CA PRO A 596 26.01 34.61 -27.51
C PRO A 596 25.87 34.41 -25.99
N ASN A 597 26.84 33.73 -25.39
CA ASN A 597 26.94 33.50 -23.94
C ASN A 597 28.32 33.95 -23.41
N LYS A 598 28.57 33.79 -22.10
CA LYS A 598 29.86 34.12 -21.47
C LYS A 598 31.08 33.61 -22.24
N SER A 599 31.07 32.33 -22.62
CA SER A 599 32.22 31.69 -23.29
C SER A 599 32.49 32.24 -24.69
N THR A 600 31.59 33.08 -25.19
CA THR A 600 31.72 33.80 -26.47
C THR A 600 31.99 35.30 -26.29
N GLY A 601 32.13 35.81 -25.06
CA GLY A 601 32.51 37.20 -24.80
C GLY A 601 31.39 38.15 -24.39
N ASP A 602 30.19 37.64 -24.14
CA ASP A 602 29.04 38.44 -23.66
C ASP A 602 29.12 38.55 -22.12
N ALA A 603 29.67 39.67 -21.63
CA ALA A 603 29.95 39.91 -20.21
C ALA A 603 28.74 40.51 -19.48
N ASN A 604 27.91 41.26 -20.19
CA ASN A 604 26.71 41.90 -19.63
C ASN A 604 25.44 41.05 -19.83
N GLY A 605 25.52 39.95 -20.59
CA GLY A 605 24.42 39.04 -20.86
C GLY A 605 23.36 39.65 -21.79
N ASP A 606 23.70 40.66 -22.59
CA ASP A 606 22.74 41.39 -23.43
C ASP A 606 22.44 40.69 -24.77
N GLY A 607 23.07 39.53 -25.01
CA GLY A 607 22.91 38.76 -26.23
C GLY A 607 23.68 39.34 -27.42
N ASN A 608 24.63 40.25 -27.19
CA ASN A 608 25.55 40.77 -28.17
C ASN A 608 26.95 40.90 -27.56
N VAL A 609 27.98 40.66 -28.37
CA VAL A 609 29.37 40.90 -27.95
C VAL A 609 29.85 42.21 -28.55
N ASN A 610 29.88 43.27 -27.76
CA ASN A 610 30.09 44.64 -28.22
C ASN A 610 31.02 45.45 -27.28
N GLY A 611 31.03 46.78 -27.44
CA GLY A 611 31.89 47.68 -26.66
C GLY A 611 31.55 47.73 -25.16
N LEU A 612 30.31 47.42 -24.79
CA LEU A 612 29.87 47.37 -23.39
C LEU A 612 30.51 46.20 -22.63
N ASP A 613 30.73 45.06 -23.29
CA ASP A 613 31.43 43.90 -22.71
C ASP A 613 32.91 44.16 -22.50
N LEU A 614 33.53 44.89 -23.44
CA LEU A 614 34.91 45.33 -23.32
C LEU A 614 35.07 46.29 -22.14
N ASP A 615 34.13 47.19 -21.93
CA ASP A 615 34.17 48.13 -20.83
C ASP A 615 34.05 47.39 -19.48
N LEU A 616 33.24 46.32 -19.41
CA LEU A 616 33.23 45.42 -18.26
C LEU A 616 34.59 44.73 -18.06
N TRP A 617 35.20 44.18 -19.11
CA TRP A 617 36.54 43.59 -19.01
C TRP A 617 37.58 44.59 -18.47
N LYS A 618 37.61 45.82 -19.00
CA LYS A 618 38.53 46.87 -18.54
C LYS A 618 38.36 47.20 -17.06
N THR A 619 37.11 47.22 -16.56
CA THR A 619 36.84 47.53 -15.15
C THR A 619 37.23 46.41 -14.20
N LYS A 620 37.32 45.17 -14.69
CA LYS A 620 37.58 43.97 -13.89
C LYS A 620 38.98 43.39 -14.09
N PHE A 621 39.70 43.81 -15.13
CA PHE A 621 41.05 43.35 -15.46
C PHE A 621 42.01 43.50 -14.27
N GLY A 622 42.63 42.39 -13.86
CA GLY A 622 43.54 42.34 -12.72
C GLY A 622 42.86 42.38 -11.35
N GLY A 623 41.52 42.22 -11.28
CA GLY A 623 40.80 42.03 -10.02
C GLY A 623 41.25 40.74 -9.32
N ALA A 624 41.49 40.81 -8.01
CA ALA A 624 41.79 39.62 -7.21
C ALA A 624 40.61 38.63 -7.27
N PRO A 625 40.85 37.32 -7.28
CA PRO A 625 39.79 36.32 -7.29
C PRO A 625 38.82 36.58 -6.13
N ALA A 626 37.51 36.48 -6.39
CA ALA A 626 36.51 36.57 -5.34
C ALA A 626 36.86 35.53 -4.27
N ALA A 627 37.06 35.97 -3.02
CA ALA A 627 37.28 35.06 -1.91
C ALA A 627 36.10 34.07 -1.87
N ALA A 628 36.40 32.78 -1.91
CA ALA A 628 35.40 31.73 -1.80
C ALA A 628 34.47 32.04 -0.61
N ALA A 629 33.16 32.04 -0.84
CA ALA A 629 32.19 32.14 0.23
C ALA A 629 32.39 30.96 1.18
N VAL A 630 33.10 31.20 2.28
CA VAL A 630 33.12 30.28 3.42
C VAL A 630 31.69 30.30 3.95
N GLY A 631 30.97 29.20 3.79
CA GLY A 631 29.63 29.04 4.38
C GLY A 631 29.69 29.45 5.85
N ALA A 632 28.69 30.21 6.31
CA ALA A 632 28.62 30.66 7.69
C ALA A 632 28.82 29.45 8.62
N VAL A 633 29.97 29.40 9.27
CA VAL A 633 30.23 28.48 10.38
C VAL A 633 29.35 28.97 11.52
N PRO A 634 28.42 28.15 12.07
CA PRO A 634 27.64 28.55 13.23
C PRO A 634 28.58 28.99 14.35
N GLU A 635 28.37 30.20 14.90
CA GLU A 635 29.22 30.75 15.94
C GLU A 635 29.31 29.79 17.14
N PRO A 636 30.51 29.49 17.67
CA PRO A 636 30.64 28.59 18.81
C PRO A 636 30.08 29.26 20.07
N ALA A 637 29.68 28.42 21.04
CA ALA A 637 29.00 28.71 22.31
C ALA A 637 29.72 29.69 23.30
N SER A 638 30.56 30.59 22.81
CA SER A 638 31.28 31.63 23.56
C SER A 638 30.35 32.56 24.34
N MET A 639 29.19 32.91 23.80
CA MET A 639 28.22 33.76 24.51
C MET A 639 27.54 33.02 25.68
N ALA A 640 27.35 31.70 25.58
CA ALA A 640 26.83 30.90 26.68
C ALA A 640 27.86 30.75 27.82
N MET A 641 29.15 30.62 27.50
CA MET A 641 30.22 30.58 28.50
C MET A 641 30.46 31.93 29.18
N ALA A 642 30.31 33.06 28.46
CA ALA A 642 30.40 34.40 29.05
C ALA A 642 29.23 34.68 30.02
N ALA A 643 28.03 34.20 29.71
CA ALA A 643 26.86 34.33 30.59
C ALA A 643 27.01 33.47 31.87
N VAL A 644 27.54 32.24 31.77
CA VAL A 644 27.81 31.38 32.93
C VAL A 644 28.92 31.95 33.83
N ALA A 645 29.96 32.55 33.25
CA ALA A 645 31.02 33.20 34.01
C ALA A 645 30.54 34.45 34.78
N LEU A 646 29.63 35.24 34.20
CA LEU A 646 29.01 36.37 34.88
C LEU A 646 28.12 35.94 36.06
N VAL A 647 27.32 34.88 35.89
CA VAL A 647 26.47 34.35 36.97
C VAL A 647 27.30 33.74 38.11
N ALA A 648 28.39 33.04 37.80
CA ALA A 648 29.32 32.52 38.81
C ALA A 648 30.08 33.64 39.56
N GLY A 649 30.42 34.74 38.88
CA GLY A 649 31.05 35.92 39.48
C GLY A 649 30.16 36.63 40.51
N PHE A 650 28.87 36.79 40.21
CA PHE A 650 27.90 37.38 41.17
C PHE A 650 27.59 36.45 42.36
N ALA A 651 27.62 35.13 42.18
CA ALA A 651 27.44 34.17 43.27
C ALA A 651 28.65 34.11 44.22
N ALA A 652 29.87 34.32 43.72
CA ALA A 652 31.09 34.39 44.53
C ALA A 652 31.21 35.72 45.30
N ALA A 653 30.79 36.84 44.70
CA ALA A 653 30.78 38.15 45.36
C ALA A 653 29.78 38.22 46.53
N ARG A 654 28.65 37.50 46.45
CA ARG A 654 27.64 37.42 47.53
C ARG A 654 28.04 36.54 48.73
N ARG A 655 29.14 35.78 48.65
CA ARG A 655 29.67 34.97 49.77
C ARG A 655 30.83 35.64 50.52
N ARG A 656 31.21 36.88 50.17
CA ARG A 656 32.30 37.64 50.80
C ARG A 656 31.89 38.99 51.41
N SER A 657 30.62 39.18 51.73
CA SER A 657 30.09 40.33 52.49
C SER A 657 29.38 39.86 53.75
#